data_AF-A0A8H7B7M0-F1
#
_entry.id   AF-A0A8H7B7M0-F1
#
_cell.length_a   1.000
_cell.length_b   1.000
_cell.length_c   1.000
_cell.angle_alpha   90.00
_cell.angle_beta   90.00
_cell.angle_gamma   90.00
#
_symmetry.space_group_name_H-M   'P 1'
#
loop_
_entity.id
_entity.type
_entity.pdbx_description
1 polymer ?
#
loop_
_entity_poly.entity_id
_entity_poly.type
_entity_poly.pdbx_seq_one_letter_code
_entity_poly.pdbx_strand_id
1 'polypeptide(L)'
;MDSESVHSQSASWFPPVGYVLGLAGIWLAYKILEAIYNVSPFHPLSGIPGPKLAAATYLPEFYHDVIRFGCYTKEIARMHKVYGPIIRINPNEVHCDDISFADEIYAVGGRKRDKPVHQINGLGESGFGTVDHNIHRLRRIPLAKFFSRTMITRLEPDLHSDVQKLCDKLLRQSGDNKPFDVTMAYSCFTADAISKYSFGESFGFLDQPGWFPNFREPTASILRPVFVFRFFPWTKSTTKLAATFVDYLPKDIALMVKTLQIDLPARVRKTKEDMDAGITYDRPTIFASLLQSDLEILDKEPQRLSEEAQAVLGAGTETTSWALAVMTYHLLTKPEILAKLTAELKTVVDDPRHLSWPVLETLPYLGAVIQEGLRLSYGVSSRTARVPTEENLLYRGEWNKKTIQYVLPKGYAIGMSAYVTHHNERAFPDSYAFAPERWLNENNNRRKEAERSMLTFSKGSRSCLGMNLALCELNLCLAALVLRVLPQMRLSDTTEEDVTYDHDMFVPMTKANRGGGTGAYPLRVSAHSRCQVFYTVAISLTIRALLVGIGRRDKHLDAWHSSEAIKYYIIWILMYVTALATVKSSICTTIFYVTATQPRLRTAIYALLATTWASFFITFVGVLLYCRPVSATWTRQGECAPISTFVILGHVATVSTIVTDFGLVVVPAIILWDTHMKRKRKLQALGLLSFASV
;
A
#
# COMPACT_ATOMS: atom_id res chain seq x y z
N MET A 1 6.74 -27.76 -74.34
CA MET A 1 7.25 -26.38 -74.51
C MET A 1 6.11 -25.49 -74.09
N ASP A 2 6.13 -24.76 -72.98
CA ASP A 2 7.29 -24.30 -72.21
C ASP A 2 6.99 -24.24 -70.71
N SER A 3 8.04 -24.55 -69.94
CA SER A 3 8.13 -24.44 -68.49
C SER A 3 8.57 -23.02 -68.13
N GLU A 4 7.68 -22.21 -67.56
CA GLU A 4 8.09 -21.00 -66.85
C GLU A 4 8.29 -21.32 -65.36
N SER A 5 9.55 -21.21 -64.97
CA SER A 5 10.10 -21.35 -63.64
C SER A 5 9.60 -20.23 -62.72
N VAL A 6 8.72 -20.58 -61.77
CA VAL A 6 8.45 -19.74 -60.60
C VAL A 6 9.64 -19.86 -59.65
N HIS A 7 10.53 -18.86 -59.69
CA HIS A 7 11.56 -18.67 -58.68
C HIS A 7 10.90 -18.45 -57.31
N SER A 8 11.05 -19.44 -56.42
CA SER A 8 10.73 -19.29 -55.00
C SER A 8 11.74 -18.33 -54.35
N GLN A 9 11.39 -17.05 -54.24
CA GLN A 9 12.05 -16.18 -53.28
C GLN A 9 11.59 -16.59 -51.87
N SER A 10 12.45 -17.27 -51.14
CA SER A 10 12.31 -17.54 -49.71
C SER A 10 12.41 -16.21 -48.93
N ALA A 11 11.32 -15.45 -48.90
CA ALA A 11 11.21 -14.27 -48.06
C ALA A 11 11.36 -14.70 -46.59
N SER A 12 12.42 -14.22 -45.93
CA SER A 12 12.68 -14.52 -44.52
C SER A 12 11.51 -14.03 -43.66
N TRP A 13 10.82 -14.97 -43.02
CA TRP A 13 9.65 -14.73 -42.15
C TRP A 13 9.96 -13.99 -40.85
N PHE A 14 11.23 -13.70 -40.58
CA PHE A 14 11.68 -12.87 -39.48
C PHE A 14 12.00 -11.45 -40.00
N PRO A 15 11.47 -10.38 -39.41
CA PRO A 15 12.11 -9.09 -39.57
C PRO A 15 13.56 -9.24 -39.07
N PRO A 16 14.55 -8.63 -39.73
CA PRO A 16 15.89 -8.64 -39.20
C PRO A 16 15.84 -8.13 -37.75
N VAL A 17 16.49 -8.84 -36.83
CA VAL A 17 16.60 -8.51 -35.40
C VAL A 17 16.86 -7.01 -35.16
N GLY A 18 17.46 -6.33 -36.14
CA GLY A 18 17.58 -4.87 -36.24
C GLY A 18 16.30 -4.05 -36.04
N TYR A 19 15.09 -4.51 -36.41
CA TYR A 19 13.86 -3.71 -36.21
C TYR A 19 13.40 -3.68 -34.75
N VAL A 20 13.42 -4.82 -34.04
CA VAL A 20 13.07 -4.88 -32.61
C VAL A 20 14.12 -4.16 -31.78
N LEU A 21 15.40 -4.39 -32.09
CA LEU A 21 16.49 -3.62 -31.50
C LEU A 21 16.39 -2.13 -31.83
N GLY A 22 15.91 -1.78 -33.02
CA GLY A 22 15.65 -0.41 -33.44
C GLY A 22 14.54 0.26 -32.61
N LEU A 23 13.39 -0.39 -32.43
CA LEU A 23 12.30 0.14 -31.59
C LEU A 23 12.68 0.23 -30.11
N ALA A 24 13.35 -0.79 -29.58
CA ALA A 24 13.88 -0.75 -28.22
C ALA A 24 14.93 0.36 -28.06
N GLY A 25 15.78 0.55 -29.08
CA GLY A 25 16.75 1.64 -29.15
C GLY A 25 16.10 3.02 -29.20
N ILE A 26 15.03 3.21 -29.99
CA ILE A 26 14.25 4.46 -30.05
C ILE A 26 13.58 4.74 -28.70
N TRP A 27 12.95 3.74 -28.08
CA TRP A 27 12.35 3.90 -26.76
C TRP A 27 13.39 4.25 -25.69
N LEU A 28 14.54 3.57 -25.69
CA LEU A 28 15.64 3.85 -24.78
C LEU A 28 16.20 5.26 -25.02
N ALA A 29 16.40 5.66 -26.28
CA ALA A 29 16.83 6.99 -26.65
C ALA A 29 15.84 8.05 -26.17
N TYR A 30 14.54 7.83 -26.36
CA TYR A 30 13.49 8.70 -25.82
C TYR A 30 13.57 8.83 -24.30
N LYS A 31 13.75 7.72 -23.56
CA LYS A 31 13.93 7.75 -22.10
C LYS A 31 15.21 8.44 -21.64
N ILE A 32 16.29 8.30 -22.40
CA ILE A 32 17.54 9.03 -22.15
C ILE A 32 17.34 10.53 -22.41
N LEU A 33 16.67 10.91 -23.50
CA LEU A 33 16.37 12.31 -23.81
C LEU A 33 15.44 12.94 -22.76
N GLU A 34 14.42 12.22 -22.31
CA GLU A 34 13.53 12.63 -21.22
C GLU A 34 14.33 12.85 -19.91
N ALA A 35 15.22 11.91 -19.56
CA ALA A 35 16.10 12.03 -18.40
C ALA A 35 17.05 13.24 -18.49
N ILE A 36 17.62 13.50 -19.68
CA ILE A 36 18.46 14.66 -19.94
C ILE A 36 17.64 15.95 -19.80
N TYR A 37 16.45 16.01 -20.40
CA TYR A 37 15.54 17.15 -20.27
C TYR A 37 15.21 17.43 -18.80
N ASN A 38 14.87 16.40 -18.03
CA ASN A 38 14.46 16.54 -16.63
C ASN A 38 15.55 17.14 -15.73
N VAL A 39 16.83 16.89 -16.03
CA VAL A 39 17.99 17.46 -15.31
C VAL A 39 18.48 18.77 -15.95
N SER A 40 18.07 19.05 -17.18
CA SER A 40 18.50 20.25 -17.90
C SER A 40 17.99 21.54 -17.23
N PRO A 41 18.67 22.68 -17.46
CA PRO A 41 18.19 23.99 -17.02
C PRO A 41 16.80 24.36 -17.55
N PHE A 42 16.36 23.74 -18.65
CA PHE A 42 15.05 23.97 -19.26
C PHE A 42 13.89 23.35 -18.48
N HIS A 43 14.16 22.40 -17.58
CA HIS A 43 13.12 21.83 -16.74
C HIS A 43 12.65 22.88 -15.71
N PRO A 44 11.33 23.08 -15.49
CA PRO A 44 10.83 24.10 -14.55
C PRO A 44 11.28 23.92 -13.10
N LEU A 45 11.62 22.69 -12.70
CA LEU A 45 12.18 22.37 -11.37
C LEU A 45 13.73 22.31 -11.33
N SER A 46 14.44 22.80 -12.35
CA SER A 46 15.91 22.71 -12.42
C SER A 46 16.63 23.47 -11.29
N GLY A 47 16.00 24.52 -10.74
CA GLY A 47 16.53 25.29 -9.61
C GLY A 47 16.35 24.64 -8.23
N ILE A 48 15.59 23.55 -8.13
CA ILE A 48 15.36 22.85 -6.86
C ILE A 48 16.49 21.80 -6.64
N PRO A 49 17.17 21.81 -5.49
CA PRO A 49 18.28 20.89 -5.24
C PRO A 49 17.78 19.46 -5.04
N GLY A 50 18.64 18.47 -5.31
CA GLY A 50 18.34 17.06 -5.08
C GLY A 50 19.27 16.13 -5.88
N PRO A 51 19.20 14.81 -5.66
CA PRO A 51 19.99 13.86 -6.42
C PRO A 51 19.64 13.92 -7.91
N LYS A 52 20.64 14.05 -8.79
CA LYS A 52 20.43 14.13 -10.25
C LYS A 52 19.67 12.92 -10.81
N LEU A 53 19.88 11.72 -10.27
CA LEU A 53 19.16 10.52 -10.70
C LEU A 53 17.67 10.56 -10.34
N ALA A 54 17.33 11.16 -9.19
CA ALA A 54 15.94 11.36 -8.76
C ALA A 54 15.28 12.46 -9.61
N ALA A 55 16.01 13.54 -9.91
CA ALA A 55 15.54 14.55 -10.85
C ALA A 55 15.33 13.97 -12.26
N ALA A 56 16.19 13.06 -12.73
CA ALA A 56 16.14 12.46 -14.06
C ALA A 56 15.00 11.46 -14.25
N THR A 57 14.77 10.59 -13.26
CA THR A 57 13.93 9.38 -13.41
C THR A 57 13.21 9.02 -12.11
N TYR A 58 12.18 8.18 -12.22
CA TYR A 58 11.54 7.54 -11.06
C TYR A 58 12.31 6.32 -10.52
N LEU A 59 13.49 5.98 -11.04
CA LEU A 59 14.23 4.78 -10.65
C LEU A 59 14.61 4.75 -9.16
N PRO A 60 15.07 5.86 -8.54
CA PRO A 60 15.35 5.85 -7.10
C PRO A 60 14.09 5.57 -6.27
N GLU A 61 12.98 6.24 -6.60
CA GLU A 61 11.70 6.00 -5.95
C GLU A 61 11.27 4.54 -6.10
N PHE A 62 11.31 3.99 -7.32
CA PHE A 62 10.99 2.59 -7.58
C PHE A 62 11.88 1.62 -6.78
N TYR A 63 13.19 1.86 -6.76
CA TYR A 63 14.12 1.04 -6.00
C TYR A 63 13.79 1.05 -4.50
N HIS A 64 13.55 2.23 -3.92
CA HIS A 64 13.32 2.33 -2.49
C HIS A 64 11.92 1.88 -2.06
N ASP A 65 10.89 2.17 -2.86
CA ASP A 65 9.50 1.82 -2.54
C ASP A 65 9.18 0.37 -2.91
N VAL A 66 9.58 -0.11 -4.09
CA VAL A 66 9.23 -1.46 -4.57
C VAL A 66 10.29 -2.50 -4.19
N ILE A 67 11.58 -2.22 -4.43
CA ILE A 67 12.66 -3.20 -4.21
C ILE A 67 13.09 -3.26 -2.74
N ARG A 68 13.08 -2.12 -2.05
CA ARG A 68 13.45 -2.00 -0.63
C ARG A 68 12.24 -1.89 0.31
N PHE A 69 11.03 -2.12 -0.20
CA PHE A 69 9.79 -2.16 0.59
C PHE A 69 9.55 -0.87 1.38
N GLY A 70 9.22 0.21 0.68
CA GLY A 70 8.76 1.45 1.31
C GLY A 70 9.81 2.25 2.08
N CYS A 71 11.09 2.02 1.78
CA CYS A 71 12.18 2.72 2.46
C CYS A 71 12.43 4.13 1.92
N TYR A 72 11.61 4.64 0.98
CA TYR A 72 11.92 5.91 0.32
C TYR A 72 11.78 7.11 1.25
N THR A 73 10.83 7.09 2.19
CA THR A 73 10.66 8.15 3.20
C THR A 73 11.92 8.34 4.06
N LYS A 74 12.62 7.25 4.42
CA LYS A 74 13.92 7.34 5.13
C LYS A 74 15.02 7.94 4.24
N GLU A 75 15.01 7.59 2.95
CA GLU A 75 15.95 8.16 1.99
C GLU A 75 15.68 9.66 1.76
N ILE A 76 14.41 10.08 1.69
CA ILE A 76 13.99 11.49 1.64
C ILE A 76 14.50 12.25 2.88
N ALA A 77 14.36 11.68 4.08
CA ALA A 77 14.92 12.26 5.30
C ALA A 77 16.45 12.44 5.21
N ARG A 78 17.16 11.46 4.63
CA ARG A 78 18.61 11.56 4.38
C ARG A 78 18.92 12.65 3.35
N MET A 79 18.13 12.77 2.28
CA MET A 79 18.30 13.81 1.27
C MET A 79 18.14 15.21 1.87
N HIS A 80 17.19 15.44 2.78
CA HIS A 80 17.03 16.74 3.45
C HIS A 80 18.27 17.17 4.24
N LYS A 81 18.95 16.22 4.90
CA LYS A 81 20.21 16.50 5.61
C LYS A 81 21.34 16.97 4.67
N VAL A 82 21.29 16.59 3.39
CA VAL A 82 22.33 16.90 2.40
C VAL A 82 21.99 18.14 1.57
N TYR A 83 20.76 18.23 1.06
CA TYR A 83 20.36 19.21 0.05
C TYR A 83 19.58 20.40 0.61
N GLY A 84 19.01 20.28 1.82
CA GLY A 84 18.28 21.36 2.49
C GLY A 84 16.78 21.11 2.66
N PRO A 85 16.00 22.14 3.05
CA PRO A 85 14.61 21.99 3.48
C PRO A 85 13.62 21.70 2.34
N ILE A 86 14.00 22.00 1.09
CA ILE A 86 13.21 21.71 -0.11
C ILE A 86 14.08 20.90 -1.06
N ILE A 87 13.61 19.72 -1.46
CA ILE A 87 14.37 18.80 -2.32
C ILE A 87 13.52 18.22 -3.43
N ARG A 88 14.11 17.99 -4.60
CA ARG A 88 13.46 17.27 -5.71
C ARG A 88 13.65 15.77 -5.55
N ILE A 89 12.54 15.04 -5.43
CA ILE A 89 12.54 13.59 -5.12
C ILE A 89 12.16 12.73 -6.32
N ASN A 90 11.51 13.26 -7.34
CA ASN A 90 11.34 12.60 -8.63
C ASN A 90 11.23 13.69 -9.71
N PRO A 91 11.04 13.35 -11.01
CA PRO A 91 10.98 14.35 -12.06
C PRO A 91 9.91 15.42 -11.83
N ASN A 92 8.79 15.08 -11.19
CA ASN A 92 7.60 15.94 -11.10
C ASN A 92 7.18 16.29 -9.66
N GLU A 93 7.99 15.93 -8.65
CA GLU A 93 7.64 16.06 -7.24
C GLU A 93 8.82 16.58 -6.40
N VAL A 94 8.47 17.49 -5.51
CA VAL A 94 9.33 18.12 -4.51
C VAL A 94 8.87 17.71 -3.12
N HIS A 95 9.80 17.54 -2.18
CA HIS A 95 9.50 17.30 -0.78
C HIS A 95 9.99 18.47 0.08
N CYS A 96 9.21 18.80 1.11
CA CYS A 96 9.47 19.87 2.06
C CYS A 96 9.61 19.31 3.48
N ASP A 97 10.64 19.76 4.20
CA ASP A 97 10.88 19.52 5.63
C ASP A 97 11.00 20.85 6.39
N ASP A 98 10.14 21.80 6.04
CA ASP A 98 9.99 23.07 6.75
C ASP A 98 8.51 23.32 7.04
N ILE A 99 8.18 23.19 8.33
CA ILE A 99 6.80 23.25 8.82
C ILE A 99 6.16 24.62 8.68
N SER A 100 6.97 25.68 8.62
CA SER A 100 6.49 27.05 8.36
C SER A 100 5.85 27.17 6.97
N PHE A 101 6.21 26.29 6.04
CA PHE A 101 5.68 26.26 4.67
C PHE A 101 4.48 25.31 4.49
N ALA A 102 4.08 24.58 5.53
CA ALA A 102 3.00 23.60 5.42
C ALA A 102 1.66 24.24 5.02
N ASP A 103 1.32 25.41 5.58
CA ASP A 103 0.04 26.06 5.30
C ASP A 103 -0.05 26.54 3.84
N GLU A 104 1.10 26.85 3.21
CA GLU A 104 1.22 27.20 1.79
C GLU A 104 1.04 25.97 0.89
N ILE A 105 1.68 24.84 1.23
CA ILE A 105 1.53 23.55 0.53
C ILE A 105 0.08 23.07 0.58
N TYR A 106 -0.51 23.06 1.78
CA TYR A 106 -1.83 22.50 2.02
C TYR A 106 -2.99 23.48 1.78
N ALA A 107 -2.70 24.73 1.42
CA ALA A 107 -3.68 25.76 1.11
C ALA A 107 -4.70 26.00 2.25
N VAL A 108 -4.21 26.29 3.45
CA VAL A 108 -5.06 26.76 4.54
C VAL A 108 -5.60 28.14 4.13
N GLY A 109 -6.87 28.22 3.75
CA GLY A 109 -7.47 29.45 3.19
C GLY A 109 -8.30 29.28 1.90
N GLY A 110 -8.53 28.05 1.42
CA GLY A 110 -9.51 27.78 0.36
C GLY A 110 -8.96 27.80 -1.07
N ARG A 111 -7.63 27.85 -1.25
CA ARG A 111 -6.99 27.71 -2.57
C ARG A 111 -7.06 26.27 -3.06
N LYS A 112 -7.05 26.09 -4.38
CA LYS A 112 -7.19 24.76 -5.01
C LYS A 112 -5.89 23.97 -4.96
N ARG A 113 -6.03 22.70 -4.61
CA ARG A 113 -4.95 21.72 -4.53
C ARG A 113 -5.46 20.36 -4.99
N ASP A 114 -4.85 19.86 -6.04
CA ASP A 114 -5.09 18.51 -6.54
C ASP A 114 -4.14 17.52 -5.86
N LYS A 115 -4.42 16.22 -6.00
CA LYS A 115 -3.47 15.16 -5.65
C LYS A 115 -2.65 14.76 -6.88
N PRO A 116 -1.35 14.50 -6.76
CA PRO A 116 -0.60 13.96 -7.89
C PRO A 116 -1.08 12.55 -8.24
N VAL A 117 -1.40 12.32 -9.52
CA VAL A 117 -1.92 11.05 -10.04
C VAL A 117 -1.01 9.89 -9.66
N HIS A 118 0.31 10.07 -9.76
CA HIS A 118 1.29 9.06 -9.37
C HIS A 118 1.11 8.58 -7.92
N GLN A 119 0.80 9.46 -6.96
CA GLN A 119 0.65 9.03 -5.56
C GLN A 119 -0.63 8.24 -5.29
N ILE A 120 -1.70 8.52 -6.03
CA ILE A 120 -3.00 7.87 -5.86
C ILE A 120 -3.21 6.66 -6.80
N ASN A 121 -2.25 6.43 -7.70
CA ASN A 121 -2.14 5.17 -8.42
C ASN A 121 -2.02 4.05 -7.36
N GLY A 122 -3.06 3.25 -7.24
CA GLY A 122 -3.25 2.19 -6.25
C GLY A 122 -4.47 2.35 -5.36
N LEU A 123 -5.01 3.56 -5.25
CA LEU A 123 -6.20 3.85 -4.44
C LEU A 123 -7.48 3.79 -5.30
N GLY A 124 -8.61 3.44 -4.67
CA GLY A 124 -9.94 3.44 -5.30
C GLY A 124 -10.45 4.85 -5.62
N GLU A 125 -11.64 4.96 -6.20
CA GLU A 125 -12.25 6.23 -6.61
C GLU A 125 -12.95 6.99 -5.47
N SER A 126 -12.71 6.59 -4.21
CA SER A 126 -13.24 7.26 -3.01
C SER A 126 -12.89 8.75 -2.95
N GLY A 127 -13.54 9.48 -2.04
CA GLY A 127 -13.21 10.87 -1.74
C GLY A 127 -11.72 11.02 -1.43
N PHE A 128 -11.14 10.08 -0.69
CA PHE A 128 -9.70 10.05 -0.45
C PHE A 128 -8.88 9.93 -1.75
N GLY A 129 -9.24 9.04 -2.67
CA GLY A 129 -8.51 8.83 -3.93
C GLY A 129 -8.74 9.90 -5.00
N THR A 130 -9.69 10.82 -4.80
CA THR A 130 -10.10 11.80 -5.82
C THR A 130 -9.00 12.83 -6.11
N VAL A 131 -8.54 12.93 -7.36
CA VAL A 131 -7.53 13.90 -7.82
C VAL A 131 -8.01 15.34 -7.69
N ASP A 132 -9.06 15.66 -8.44
CA ASP A 132 -9.56 17.02 -8.62
C ASP A 132 -10.08 17.62 -7.31
N HIS A 133 -9.70 18.87 -7.06
CA HIS A 133 -10.09 19.60 -5.87
C HIS A 133 -11.61 19.78 -5.73
N ASN A 134 -12.30 20.15 -6.81
CA ASN A 134 -13.73 20.50 -6.78
C ASN A 134 -14.59 19.25 -6.59
N ILE A 135 -14.28 18.17 -7.34
CA ILE A 135 -14.96 16.88 -7.20
C ILE A 135 -14.76 16.34 -5.79
N HIS A 136 -13.55 16.40 -5.24
CA HIS A 136 -13.31 16.02 -3.86
C HIS A 136 -14.12 16.86 -2.88
N ARG A 137 -14.17 18.20 -3.07
CA ARG A 137 -14.94 19.09 -2.20
C ARG A 137 -16.42 18.69 -2.18
N LEU A 138 -17.00 18.44 -3.36
CA LEU A 138 -18.39 17.98 -3.49
C LEU A 138 -18.63 16.67 -2.73
N ARG A 139 -17.76 15.67 -2.92
CA ARG A 139 -17.81 14.37 -2.22
C ARG A 139 -17.62 14.48 -0.71
N ARG A 140 -16.75 15.38 -0.25
CA ARG A 140 -16.40 15.55 1.17
C ARG A 140 -17.49 16.26 1.99
N ILE A 141 -18.15 17.27 1.44
CA ILE A 141 -19.13 18.09 2.17
C ILE A 141 -20.20 17.27 2.90
N PRO A 142 -20.90 16.31 2.26
CA PRO A 142 -21.93 15.53 2.96
C PRO A 142 -21.32 14.65 4.06
N LEU A 143 -20.15 14.06 3.82
CA LEU A 143 -19.42 13.27 4.82
C LEU A 143 -18.98 14.11 6.03
N ALA A 144 -18.50 15.34 5.81
CA ALA A 144 -17.95 16.17 6.88
C ALA A 144 -18.97 16.53 7.97
N LYS A 145 -20.28 16.55 7.64
CA LYS A 145 -21.36 16.76 8.61
C LYS A 145 -21.38 15.67 9.68
N PHE A 146 -21.12 14.42 9.29
CA PHE A 146 -21.04 13.28 10.19
C PHE A 146 -19.85 13.40 11.14
N PHE A 147 -18.67 13.72 10.63
CA PHE A 147 -17.48 13.83 11.47
C PHE A 147 -17.33 15.18 12.21
N SER A 148 -18.41 15.96 12.31
CA SER A 148 -18.45 17.19 13.10
C SER A 148 -18.45 16.89 14.60
N ARG A 149 -17.92 17.82 15.42
CA ARG A 149 -17.88 17.66 16.89
C ARG A 149 -19.26 17.31 17.46
N THR A 150 -20.29 18.03 17.04
CA THR A 150 -21.68 17.83 17.48
C THR A 150 -22.19 16.43 17.19
N MET A 151 -21.91 15.89 15.99
CA MET A 151 -22.36 14.55 15.62
C MET A 151 -21.58 13.46 16.36
N ILE A 152 -20.28 13.65 16.61
CA ILE A 152 -19.49 12.71 17.40
C ILE A 152 -19.92 12.71 18.87
N THR A 153 -20.31 13.86 19.45
CA THR A 153 -20.89 13.89 20.81
C THR A 153 -22.14 13.04 20.93
N ARG A 154 -22.97 12.98 19.88
CA ARG A 154 -24.17 12.11 19.87
C ARG A 154 -23.82 10.62 19.80
N LEU A 155 -22.65 10.28 19.26
CA LEU A 155 -22.14 8.91 19.18
C LEU A 155 -21.41 8.47 20.47
N GLU A 156 -20.99 9.42 21.30
CA GLU A 156 -20.22 9.18 22.52
C GLU A 156 -20.76 8.03 23.40
N PRO A 157 -22.08 7.89 23.65
CA PRO A 157 -22.59 6.77 24.46
C PRO A 157 -22.31 5.38 23.85
N ASP A 158 -22.37 5.27 22.51
CA ASP A 158 -22.07 4.03 21.81
C ASP A 158 -20.59 3.68 21.94
N LEU A 159 -19.71 4.65 21.69
CA LEU A 159 -18.26 4.49 21.85
C LEU A 159 -17.89 4.12 23.29
N HIS A 160 -18.54 4.76 24.26
CA HIS A 160 -18.36 4.48 25.66
C HIS A 160 -18.68 3.02 25.98
N SER A 161 -19.82 2.49 25.51
CA SER A 161 -20.16 1.07 25.66
C SER A 161 -19.07 0.16 25.08
N ASP A 162 -18.58 0.47 23.88
CA ASP A 162 -17.56 -0.34 23.21
C ASP A 162 -16.19 -0.29 23.94
N VAL A 163 -15.82 0.86 24.51
CA VAL A 163 -14.64 0.99 25.39
C VAL A 163 -14.77 0.15 26.65
N GLN A 164 -15.94 0.13 27.29
CA GLN A 164 -16.16 -0.69 28.48
C GLN A 164 -16.09 -2.19 28.14
N LYS A 165 -16.68 -2.61 27.02
CA LYS A 165 -16.57 -3.99 26.51
C LYS A 165 -15.12 -4.40 26.25
N LEU A 166 -14.34 -3.53 25.61
CA LEU A 166 -12.92 -3.74 25.38
C LEU A 166 -12.17 -3.96 26.71
N CYS A 167 -12.33 -3.04 27.67
CA CYS A 167 -11.66 -3.12 28.96
C CYS A 167 -12.05 -4.39 29.73
N ASP A 168 -13.33 -4.73 29.76
CA ASP A 168 -13.82 -5.94 30.44
C ASP A 168 -13.24 -7.21 29.81
N LYS A 169 -13.17 -7.26 28.46
CA LYS A 169 -12.60 -8.41 27.74
C LYS A 169 -11.09 -8.54 27.98
N LEU A 170 -10.35 -7.44 27.98
CA LEU A 170 -8.92 -7.41 28.31
C LEU A 170 -8.68 -7.92 29.75
N LEU A 171 -9.48 -7.47 30.71
CA LEU A 171 -9.35 -7.90 32.11
C LEU A 171 -9.74 -9.37 32.32
N ARG A 172 -10.75 -9.89 31.61
CA ARG A 172 -11.13 -11.32 31.68
C ARG A 172 -10.00 -12.24 31.20
N GLN A 173 -9.27 -11.84 30.16
CA GLN A 173 -8.13 -12.61 29.65
C GLN A 173 -6.92 -12.63 30.59
N SER A 174 -6.88 -11.76 31.60
CA SER A 174 -5.83 -11.79 32.63
C SER A 174 -5.73 -13.13 33.36
N GLY A 175 -6.79 -13.94 33.37
CA GLY A 175 -6.80 -15.26 34.00
C GLY A 175 -5.93 -16.32 33.29
N ASP A 176 -5.67 -16.15 31.99
CA ASP A 176 -5.02 -17.18 31.17
C ASP A 176 -3.48 -17.05 31.09
N ASN A 177 -2.91 -15.93 31.58
CA ASN A 177 -1.47 -15.61 31.59
C ASN A 177 -0.75 -15.75 30.22
N LYS A 178 -1.48 -15.77 29.11
CA LYS A 178 -0.90 -15.85 27.75
C LYS A 178 -0.68 -14.44 27.19
N PRO A 179 0.53 -14.10 26.71
CA PRO A 179 0.75 -12.85 26.01
C PRO A 179 -0.04 -12.84 24.69
N PHE A 180 -0.54 -11.66 24.31
CA PHE A 180 -1.19 -11.44 23.02
C PHE A 180 -0.87 -10.02 22.52
N ASP A 181 -1.06 -9.80 21.22
CA ASP A 181 -0.88 -8.50 20.60
C ASP A 181 -2.10 -7.59 20.87
N VAL A 182 -1.91 -6.57 21.72
CA VAL A 182 -2.96 -5.60 22.07
C VAL A 182 -3.47 -4.80 20.87
N THR A 183 -2.68 -4.69 19.80
CA THR A 183 -3.08 -4.02 18.56
C THR A 183 -4.29 -4.71 17.93
N MET A 184 -4.41 -6.04 18.07
CA MET A 184 -5.57 -6.80 17.59
C MET A 184 -6.83 -6.42 18.36
N ALA A 185 -6.72 -6.27 19.68
CA ALA A 185 -7.85 -5.86 20.52
C ALA A 185 -8.33 -4.44 20.17
N TYR A 186 -7.38 -3.51 19.97
CA TYR A 186 -7.70 -2.15 19.56
C TYR A 186 -8.27 -2.09 18.14
N SER A 187 -7.81 -2.96 17.22
CA SER A 187 -8.40 -3.10 15.87
C SER A 187 -9.85 -3.58 15.94
N CYS A 188 -10.17 -4.57 16.79
CA CYS A 188 -11.56 -5.00 17.01
C CYS A 188 -12.44 -3.85 17.52
N PHE A 189 -11.97 -3.09 18.51
CA PHE A 189 -12.70 -1.94 19.06
C PHE A 189 -12.98 -0.87 18.01
N THR A 190 -11.94 -0.40 17.32
CA THR A 190 -12.05 0.66 16.32
C THR A 190 -12.87 0.24 15.11
N ALA A 191 -12.77 -1.02 14.67
CA ALA A 191 -13.59 -1.57 13.59
C ALA A 191 -15.08 -1.60 13.94
N ASP A 192 -15.43 -2.05 15.15
CA ASP A 192 -16.82 -2.07 15.64
C ASP A 192 -17.37 -0.65 15.81
N ALA A 193 -16.58 0.27 16.34
CA ALA A 193 -16.93 1.68 16.50
C ALA A 193 -17.27 2.33 15.14
N ILE A 194 -16.36 2.23 14.16
CA ILE A 194 -16.57 2.84 12.85
C ILE A 194 -17.66 2.14 12.04
N SER A 195 -17.83 0.82 12.16
CA SER A 195 -18.89 0.10 11.44
C SER A 195 -20.27 0.45 12.00
N LYS A 196 -20.40 0.50 13.33
CA LYS A 196 -21.64 0.90 14.02
C LYS A 196 -22.03 2.32 13.64
N TYR A 197 -21.04 3.22 13.54
CA TYR A 197 -21.27 4.59 13.10
C TYR A 197 -21.66 4.68 11.61
N SER A 198 -21.00 3.89 10.76
CA SER A 198 -21.17 3.96 9.31
C SER A 198 -22.46 3.31 8.80
N PHE A 199 -22.84 2.17 9.39
CA PHE A 199 -23.95 1.33 8.90
C PHE A 199 -25.09 1.17 9.91
N GLY A 200 -24.93 1.69 11.13
CA GLY A 200 -25.89 1.47 12.20
C GLY A 200 -25.76 0.11 12.90
N GLU A 201 -24.78 -0.72 12.54
CA GLU A 201 -24.53 -2.02 13.16
C GLU A 201 -23.03 -2.30 13.32
N SER A 202 -22.68 -2.90 14.45
CA SER A 202 -21.31 -3.35 14.72
C SER A 202 -20.99 -4.62 13.90
N PHE A 203 -19.72 -4.84 13.55
CA PHE A 203 -19.28 -6.13 13.01
C PHE A 203 -19.21 -7.22 14.08
N GLY A 204 -19.22 -6.86 15.37
CA GLY A 204 -19.26 -7.78 16.49
C GLY A 204 -17.90 -8.38 16.85
N PHE A 205 -16.80 -7.73 16.45
CA PHE A 205 -15.44 -8.19 16.76
C PHE A 205 -15.12 -8.13 18.25
N LEU A 206 -15.75 -7.22 19.01
CA LEU A 206 -15.63 -7.19 20.47
C LEU A 206 -16.39 -8.35 21.14
N ASP A 207 -17.53 -8.75 20.59
CA ASP A 207 -18.41 -9.79 21.16
C ASP A 207 -17.92 -11.23 20.86
N GLN A 208 -17.02 -11.39 19.90
CA GLN A 208 -16.39 -12.68 19.60
C GLN A 208 -15.47 -13.17 20.75
N PRO A 209 -15.23 -14.48 20.91
CA PRO A 209 -14.46 -15.00 22.05
C PRO A 209 -12.97 -14.59 22.03
N GLY A 210 -12.36 -14.50 20.86
CA GLY A 210 -10.96 -14.11 20.67
C GLY A 210 -10.77 -12.71 20.10
N TRP A 211 -9.56 -12.42 19.63
CA TRP A 211 -9.24 -11.21 18.86
C TRP A 211 -9.14 -11.49 17.35
N PHE A 212 -9.46 -12.71 16.95
CA PHE A 212 -9.51 -13.13 15.56
C PHE A 212 -10.90 -13.68 15.23
N PRO A 213 -11.40 -13.39 14.02
CA PRO A 213 -10.76 -12.56 12.99
C PRO A 213 -10.80 -11.05 13.32
N ASN A 214 -9.99 -10.25 12.62
CA ASN A 214 -9.95 -8.78 12.71
C ASN A 214 -9.45 -8.18 11.37
N PHE A 215 -9.39 -6.85 11.26
CA PHE A 215 -8.94 -6.17 10.03
C PHE A 215 -7.46 -5.78 9.98
N ARG A 216 -6.69 -5.99 11.05
CA ARG A 216 -5.30 -5.56 11.15
C ARG A 216 -4.39 -6.23 10.12
N GLU A 217 -4.30 -7.56 10.20
CA GLU A 217 -3.43 -8.34 9.31
C GLU A 217 -3.89 -8.31 7.84
N PRO A 218 -5.21 -8.44 7.55
CA PRO A 218 -5.69 -8.31 6.18
C PRO A 218 -5.41 -6.93 5.58
N THR A 219 -5.59 -5.84 6.35
CA THR A 219 -5.31 -4.48 5.85
C THR A 219 -3.83 -4.29 5.57
N ALA A 220 -2.94 -4.72 6.47
CA ALA A 220 -1.51 -4.67 6.23
C ALA A 220 -1.11 -5.44 4.96
N SER A 221 -1.74 -6.60 4.72
CA SER A 221 -1.49 -7.43 3.53
C SER A 221 -1.94 -6.77 2.22
N ILE A 222 -3.06 -6.04 2.23
CA ILE A 222 -3.55 -5.27 1.08
C ILE A 222 -2.69 -4.02 0.82
N LEU A 223 -2.14 -3.40 1.87
CA LEU A 223 -1.29 -2.22 1.74
C LEU A 223 0.14 -2.53 1.27
N ARG A 224 0.68 -3.74 1.53
CA ARG A 224 2.02 -4.15 1.05
C ARG A 224 2.28 -3.91 -0.45
N PRO A 225 1.38 -4.27 -1.38
CA PRO A 225 1.59 -4.00 -2.82
C PRO A 225 1.26 -2.56 -3.24
N VAL A 226 0.94 -1.63 -2.33
CA VAL A 226 0.47 -0.28 -2.71
C VAL A 226 1.45 0.45 -3.64
N PHE A 227 2.76 0.29 -3.44
CA PHE A 227 3.75 0.90 -4.32
C PHE A 227 3.88 0.20 -5.68
N VAL A 228 3.60 -1.11 -5.76
CA VAL A 228 3.50 -1.80 -7.05
C VAL A 228 2.35 -1.17 -7.85
N PHE A 229 1.21 -0.94 -7.21
CA PHE A 229 0.05 -0.32 -7.86
C PHE A 229 0.30 1.14 -8.27
N ARG A 230 1.16 1.85 -7.53
CA ARG A 230 1.64 3.20 -7.88
C ARG A 230 2.36 3.23 -9.22
N PHE A 231 3.27 2.28 -9.44
CA PHE A 231 4.06 2.20 -10.67
C PHE A 231 3.35 1.45 -11.81
N PHE A 232 2.43 0.55 -11.49
CA PHE A 232 1.69 -0.27 -12.45
C PHE A 232 0.18 -0.17 -12.22
N PRO A 233 -0.48 0.97 -12.51
CA PRO A 233 -1.88 1.20 -12.13
C PRO A 233 -2.88 0.19 -12.70
N TRP A 234 -2.55 -0.44 -13.83
CA TRP A 234 -3.38 -1.48 -14.45
C TRP A 234 -3.50 -2.74 -13.59
N THR A 235 -2.60 -2.98 -12.64
CA THR A 235 -2.66 -4.10 -11.68
C THR A 235 -3.80 -3.96 -10.67
N LYS A 236 -4.41 -2.76 -10.53
CA LYS A 236 -5.63 -2.56 -9.72
C LYS A 236 -6.76 -3.50 -10.11
N SER A 237 -6.86 -3.89 -11.39
CA SER A 237 -7.92 -4.79 -11.86
C SER A 237 -7.91 -6.17 -11.19
N THR A 238 -6.82 -6.54 -10.52
CA THR A 238 -6.73 -7.81 -9.78
C THR A 238 -7.59 -7.89 -8.54
N THR A 239 -7.83 -6.76 -7.89
CA THR A 239 -8.62 -6.73 -6.66
C THR A 239 -10.06 -7.18 -6.92
N LYS A 240 -10.59 -6.97 -8.14
CA LYS A 240 -11.92 -7.45 -8.54
C LYS A 240 -11.99 -8.97 -8.66
N LEU A 241 -10.90 -9.62 -9.04
CA LEU A 241 -10.87 -11.08 -9.15
C LEU A 241 -10.61 -11.75 -7.78
N ALA A 242 -9.98 -11.06 -6.84
CA ALA A 242 -9.87 -11.55 -5.46
C ALA A 242 -11.26 -11.85 -4.86
N ALA A 243 -12.27 -10.99 -5.11
CA ALA A 243 -13.67 -11.29 -4.76
C ALA A 243 -14.21 -12.55 -5.44
N THR A 244 -13.85 -12.80 -6.71
CA THR A 244 -14.33 -13.97 -7.46
C THR A 244 -13.77 -15.29 -6.91
N PHE A 245 -12.59 -15.27 -6.30
CA PHE A 245 -11.94 -16.44 -5.71
C PHE A 245 -11.86 -16.36 -4.18
N VAL A 246 -12.79 -15.64 -3.53
CA VAL A 246 -12.75 -15.36 -2.09
C VAL A 246 -12.68 -16.64 -1.25
N ASP A 247 -13.35 -17.71 -1.68
CA ASP A 247 -13.37 -18.99 -0.97
C ASP A 247 -12.04 -19.75 -0.99
N TYR A 248 -11.10 -19.34 -1.86
CA TYR A 248 -9.76 -19.91 -1.99
C TYR A 248 -8.69 -19.06 -1.30
N LEU A 249 -9.08 -17.90 -0.75
CA LEU A 249 -8.16 -17.04 0.01
C LEU A 249 -7.97 -17.55 1.44
N PRO A 250 -6.82 -17.27 2.08
CA PRO A 250 -6.66 -17.44 3.52
C PRO A 250 -7.83 -16.80 4.28
N LYS A 251 -8.30 -17.44 5.36
CA LYS A 251 -9.58 -17.11 6.03
C LYS A 251 -9.71 -15.64 6.44
N ASP A 252 -8.61 -15.05 6.89
CA ASP A 252 -8.45 -13.66 7.29
C ASP A 252 -8.60 -12.70 6.09
N ILE A 253 -7.95 -13.02 4.97
CA ILE A 253 -8.06 -12.26 3.72
C ILE A 253 -9.46 -12.44 3.10
N ALA A 254 -9.99 -13.67 3.12
CA ALA A 254 -11.33 -13.99 2.65
C ALA A 254 -12.39 -13.19 3.40
N LEU A 255 -12.27 -13.06 4.73
CA LEU A 255 -13.18 -12.23 5.51
C LEU A 255 -13.10 -10.77 5.07
N MET A 256 -11.91 -10.18 5.00
CA MET A 256 -11.79 -8.77 4.59
C MET A 256 -12.32 -8.55 3.17
N VAL A 257 -11.98 -9.42 2.22
CA VAL A 257 -12.47 -9.34 0.84
C VAL A 257 -13.99 -9.48 0.80
N LYS A 258 -14.56 -10.46 1.52
CA LYS A 258 -16.01 -10.63 1.61
C LYS A 258 -16.68 -9.40 2.21
N THR A 259 -16.18 -8.91 3.35
CA THR A 259 -16.76 -7.74 4.00
C THR A 259 -16.68 -6.52 3.08
N LEU A 260 -15.51 -6.21 2.54
CA LEU A 260 -15.30 -4.99 1.77
C LEU A 260 -15.89 -5.03 0.36
N GLN A 261 -15.85 -6.17 -0.33
CA GLN A 261 -16.22 -6.29 -1.74
C GLN A 261 -17.57 -6.97 -1.98
N ILE A 262 -18.15 -7.65 -0.99
CA ILE A 262 -19.44 -8.33 -1.11
C ILE A 262 -20.46 -7.71 -0.15
N ASP A 263 -20.17 -7.72 1.15
CA ASP A 263 -21.14 -7.32 2.18
C ASP A 263 -21.40 -5.82 2.15
N LEU A 264 -20.36 -4.99 2.00
CA LEU A 264 -20.52 -3.53 1.91
C LEU A 264 -21.36 -3.09 0.71
N PRO A 265 -21.07 -3.53 -0.53
CA PRO A 265 -21.97 -3.23 -1.64
C PRO A 265 -23.40 -3.73 -1.44
N ALA A 266 -23.58 -4.91 -0.82
CA ALA A 266 -24.91 -5.42 -0.51
C ALA A 266 -25.64 -4.53 0.50
N ARG A 267 -24.95 -4.07 1.55
CA ARG A 267 -25.50 -3.13 2.55
C ARG A 267 -25.89 -1.80 1.92
N VAL A 268 -25.03 -1.23 1.07
CA VAL A 268 -25.34 0.03 0.37
C VAL A 268 -26.56 -0.12 -0.54
N ARG A 269 -26.66 -1.24 -1.28
CA ARG A 269 -27.85 -1.54 -2.09
C ARG A 269 -29.10 -1.67 -1.24
N LYS A 270 -29.03 -2.43 -0.15
CA LYS A 270 -30.14 -2.59 0.79
C LYS A 270 -30.59 -1.24 1.37
N THR A 271 -29.66 -0.38 1.81
CA THR A 271 -30.00 0.95 2.31
C THR A 271 -30.71 1.79 1.26
N LYS A 272 -30.30 1.68 -0.01
CA LYS A 272 -30.98 2.35 -1.13
C LYS A 272 -32.40 1.78 -1.32
N GLU A 273 -32.55 0.47 -1.34
CA GLU A 273 -33.85 -0.21 -1.46
C GLU A 273 -34.81 0.12 -0.31
N ASP A 274 -34.32 0.10 0.94
CA ASP A 274 -35.08 0.45 2.14
C ASP A 274 -35.57 1.92 2.05
N MET A 275 -34.72 2.84 1.59
CA MET A 275 -35.09 4.24 1.40
C MET A 275 -36.08 4.45 0.25
N ASP A 276 -35.90 3.75 -0.87
CA ASP A 276 -36.83 3.78 -2.01
C ASP A 276 -38.22 3.23 -1.60
N ALA A 277 -38.24 2.29 -0.64
CA ALA A 277 -39.45 1.75 -0.01
C ALA A 277 -40.03 2.65 1.11
N GLY A 278 -39.41 3.79 1.43
CA GLY A 278 -39.88 4.73 2.45
C GLY A 278 -39.56 4.33 3.90
N ILE A 279 -38.67 3.36 4.13
CA ILE A 279 -38.23 2.94 5.46
C ILE A 279 -37.31 4.01 6.05
N THR A 280 -37.65 4.49 7.24
CA THR A 280 -36.85 5.46 7.99
C THR A 280 -36.12 4.78 9.13
N TYR A 281 -34.82 5.04 9.26
CA TYR A 281 -34.00 4.54 10.36
C TYR A 281 -34.00 5.56 11.51
N ASP A 282 -34.05 5.08 12.75
CA ASP A 282 -34.03 5.94 13.96
C ASP A 282 -32.79 6.86 14.04
N ARG A 283 -31.68 6.43 13.43
CA ARG A 283 -30.45 7.23 13.28
C ARG A 283 -30.03 7.33 11.82
N PRO A 284 -29.68 8.53 11.32
CA PRO A 284 -29.11 8.67 9.99
C PRO A 284 -27.71 8.01 9.96
N THR A 285 -27.52 7.06 9.05
CA THR A 285 -26.21 6.46 8.77
C THR A 285 -25.48 7.29 7.72
N ILE A 286 -24.15 7.17 7.65
CA ILE A 286 -23.33 7.90 6.68
C ILE A 286 -23.85 7.65 5.26
N PHE A 287 -24.11 6.40 4.90
CA PHE A 287 -24.49 6.02 3.55
C PHE A 287 -25.94 6.37 3.20
N ALA A 288 -26.87 6.29 4.17
CA ALA A 288 -28.24 6.77 3.96
C ALA A 288 -28.25 8.28 3.63
N SER A 289 -27.49 9.09 4.38
CA SER A 289 -27.44 10.53 4.09
C SER A 289 -26.62 10.89 2.86
N LEU A 290 -25.63 10.09 2.45
CA LEU A 290 -24.98 10.28 1.15
C LEU A 290 -25.97 10.10 0.00
N LEU A 291 -26.83 9.07 0.06
CA LEU A 291 -27.88 8.84 -0.93
C LEU A 291 -28.87 10.02 -1.01
N GLN A 292 -29.19 10.65 0.12
CA GLN A 292 -30.08 11.83 0.21
C GLN A 292 -29.41 13.17 -0.15
N SER A 293 -28.08 13.24 -0.25
CA SER A 293 -27.36 14.50 -0.46
C SER A 293 -27.47 15.05 -1.89
N ASP A 294 -26.99 16.27 -2.14
CA ASP A 294 -26.99 16.89 -3.48
C ASP A 294 -25.90 16.34 -4.42
N LEU A 295 -25.31 15.18 -4.12
CA LEU A 295 -24.33 14.54 -5.01
C LEU A 295 -24.96 14.17 -6.35
N GLU A 296 -24.13 14.22 -7.40
CA GLU A 296 -24.52 13.75 -8.73
C GLU A 296 -24.88 12.27 -8.71
N ILE A 297 -25.72 11.83 -9.65
CA ILE A 297 -26.20 10.44 -9.75
C ILE A 297 -25.02 9.45 -9.79
N LEU A 298 -23.97 9.77 -10.56
CA LEU A 298 -22.77 8.94 -10.67
C LEU A 298 -22.02 8.77 -9.33
N ASP A 299 -22.06 9.78 -8.46
CA ASP A 299 -21.44 9.72 -7.13
C ASP A 299 -22.29 8.97 -6.11
N LYS A 300 -23.57 8.69 -6.43
CA LYS A 300 -24.50 7.90 -5.62
C LYS A 300 -24.61 6.44 -6.05
N GLU A 301 -23.86 6.02 -7.07
CA GLU A 301 -23.86 4.63 -7.53
C GLU A 301 -23.37 3.68 -6.41
N PRO A 302 -24.01 2.51 -6.20
CA PRO A 302 -23.65 1.62 -5.10
C PRO A 302 -22.19 1.20 -5.08
N GLN A 303 -21.59 0.98 -6.26
CA GLN A 303 -20.16 0.65 -6.37
C GLN A 303 -19.28 1.79 -5.87
N ARG A 304 -19.61 3.03 -6.24
CA ARG A 304 -18.85 4.23 -5.85
C ARG A 304 -18.96 4.51 -4.35
N LEU A 305 -20.16 4.37 -3.79
CA LEU A 305 -20.40 4.49 -2.34
C LEU A 305 -19.73 3.35 -1.56
N SER A 306 -19.63 2.15 -2.13
CA SER A 306 -18.90 1.03 -1.52
C SER A 306 -17.40 1.32 -1.40
N GLU A 307 -16.80 1.94 -2.41
CA GLU A 307 -15.39 2.37 -2.33
C GLU A 307 -15.19 3.47 -1.29
N GLU A 308 -16.18 4.34 -1.08
CA GLU A 308 -16.20 5.29 0.03
C GLU A 308 -16.28 4.58 1.39
N ALA A 309 -17.15 3.57 1.51
CA ALA A 309 -17.30 2.74 2.71
C ALA A 309 -16.00 2.02 3.09
N GLN A 310 -15.34 1.42 2.11
CA GLN A 310 -14.04 0.79 2.31
C GLN A 310 -12.99 1.79 2.82
N ALA A 311 -12.96 3.00 2.26
CA ALA A 311 -12.03 4.04 2.68
C ALA A 311 -12.29 4.53 4.11
N VAL A 312 -13.55 4.77 4.47
CA VAL A 312 -13.95 5.22 5.83
C VAL A 312 -13.63 4.14 6.87
N LEU A 313 -14.00 2.89 6.61
CA LEU A 313 -13.73 1.77 7.51
C LEU A 313 -12.23 1.53 7.71
N GLY A 314 -11.47 1.43 6.62
CA GLY A 314 -10.03 1.17 6.69
C GLY A 314 -9.28 2.29 7.41
N ALA A 315 -9.63 3.55 7.14
CA ALA A 315 -9.01 4.69 7.78
C ALA A 315 -9.35 4.78 9.28
N GLY A 316 -10.61 4.55 9.66
CA GLY A 316 -11.07 4.61 11.05
C GLY A 316 -10.57 3.46 11.93
N THR A 317 -10.26 2.30 11.35
CA THR A 317 -9.83 1.11 12.10
C THR A 317 -8.32 1.16 12.42
N GLU A 318 -7.48 1.19 11.38
CA GLU A 318 -6.04 0.93 11.56
C GLU A 318 -5.29 2.06 12.25
N THR A 319 -5.68 3.32 11.99
CA THR A 319 -4.92 4.47 12.47
C THR A 319 -5.07 4.69 13.97
N THR A 320 -6.31 4.66 14.49
CA THR A 320 -6.58 4.79 15.92
C THR A 320 -6.04 3.59 16.70
N SER A 321 -6.22 2.37 16.19
CA SER A 321 -5.73 1.17 16.88
C SER A 321 -4.21 1.15 17.02
N TRP A 322 -3.48 1.57 15.98
CA TRP A 322 -2.03 1.73 16.05
C TRP A 322 -1.60 2.83 17.03
N ALA A 323 -2.28 3.98 17.04
CA ALA A 323 -1.98 5.05 18.00
C ALA A 323 -2.16 4.59 19.46
N LEU A 324 -3.24 3.84 19.75
CA LEU A 324 -3.46 3.24 21.08
C LEU A 324 -2.35 2.25 21.46
N ALA A 325 -1.87 1.43 20.52
CA ALA A 325 -0.78 0.48 20.76
C ALA A 325 0.54 1.20 21.10
N VAL A 326 0.91 2.22 20.32
CA VAL A 326 2.11 3.04 20.57
C VAL A 326 2.04 3.73 21.94
N MET A 327 0.90 4.34 22.29
CA MET A 327 0.71 4.96 23.61
C MET A 327 0.79 3.93 24.74
N THR A 328 0.15 2.77 24.57
CA THR A 328 0.17 1.68 25.56
C THR A 328 1.61 1.23 25.85
N TYR A 329 2.40 1.00 24.80
CA TYR A 329 3.81 0.61 24.96
C TYR A 329 4.61 1.67 25.73
N HIS A 330 4.50 2.95 25.34
CA HIS A 330 5.26 4.00 26.01
C HIS A 330 4.82 4.25 27.44
N LEU A 331 3.53 4.12 27.76
CA LEU A 331 3.03 4.23 29.13
C LEU A 331 3.48 3.07 30.03
N LEU A 332 3.53 1.84 29.50
CA LEU A 332 4.01 0.67 30.25
C LEU A 332 5.53 0.67 30.45
N THR A 333 6.29 1.28 29.54
CA THR A 333 7.75 1.42 29.68
C THR A 333 8.18 2.63 30.53
N LYS A 334 7.28 3.60 30.74
CA LYS A 334 7.54 4.86 31.47
C LYS A 334 6.55 5.03 32.62
N PRO A 335 6.76 4.32 33.75
CA PRO A 335 5.82 4.33 34.88
C PRO A 335 5.59 5.72 35.47
N GLU A 336 6.55 6.62 35.38
CA GLU A 336 6.43 8.02 35.80
C GLU A 336 5.39 8.80 34.99
N ILE A 337 5.35 8.59 33.67
CA ILE A 337 4.35 9.21 32.78
C ILE A 337 2.97 8.63 33.09
N LEU A 338 2.88 7.31 33.23
CA LEU A 338 1.64 6.62 33.57
C LEU A 338 1.10 7.08 34.94
N ALA A 339 1.95 7.21 35.95
CA ALA A 339 1.55 7.67 37.28
C ALA A 339 1.03 9.11 37.25
N LYS A 340 1.72 10.01 36.53
CA LYS A 340 1.30 11.41 36.36
C LYS A 340 -0.04 11.52 35.63
N LEU A 341 -0.23 10.75 34.55
CA LEU A 341 -1.49 10.69 33.82
C LEU A 341 -2.62 10.12 34.68
N THR A 342 -2.35 9.06 35.45
CA THR A 342 -3.31 8.47 36.38
C THR A 342 -3.74 9.47 37.45
N ALA A 343 -2.79 10.27 37.97
CA ALA A 343 -3.09 11.30 38.96
C ALA A 343 -4.01 12.39 38.41
N GLU A 344 -3.76 12.89 37.20
CA GLU A 344 -4.64 13.87 36.53
C GLU A 344 -6.04 13.29 36.27
N LEU A 345 -6.13 12.07 35.74
CA LEU A 345 -7.43 11.44 35.46
C LEU A 345 -8.29 11.28 36.73
N LYS A 346 -7.66 10.93 37.85
CA LYS A 346 -8.34 10.78 39.15
C LYS A 346 -8.87 12.09 39.74
N THR A 347 -8.50 13.26 39.23
CA THR A 347 -9.07 14.53 39.71
C THR A 347 -10.46 14.81 39.14
N VAL A 348 -10.84 14.16 38.04
CA VAL A 348 -12.13 14.40 37.36
C VAL A 348 -12.94 13.13 37.12
N VAL A 349 -12.33 11.94 37.24
CA VAL A 349 -13.01 10.65 37.04
C VAL A 349 -13.19 9.94 38.37
N ASP A 350 -14.41 9.94 38.89
CA ASP A 350 -14.79 9.18 40.09
C ASP A 350 -14.99 7.69 39.78
N ASP A 351 -15.71 7.39 38.68
CA ASP A 351 -15.95 6.03 38.19
C ASP A 351 -15.37 5.84 36.78
N PRO A 352 -14.31 5.01 36.61
CA PRO A 352 -13.75 4.68 35.30
C PRO A 352 -14.72 4.00 34.31
N ARG A 353 -15.91 3.57 34.79
CA ARG A 353 -16.99 3.06 33.95
C ARG A 353 -17.93 4.14 33.44
N HIS A 354 -17.78 5.39 33.85
CA HIS A 354 -18.60 6.52 33.42
C HIS A 354 -17.68 7.68 33.01
N LEU A 355 -17.28 7.68 31.74
CA LEU A 355 -16.38 8.69 31.18
C LEU A 355 -17.16 9.71 30.35
N SER A 356 -16.70 10.96 30.37
CA SER A 356 -17.26 12.05 29.56
C SER A 356 -16.16 12.66 28.69
N TRP A 357 -16.33 12.59 27.37
CA TRP A 357 -15.37 13.14 26.43
C TRP A 357 -15.20 14.67 26.57
N PRO A 358 -16.26 15.49 26.71
CA PRO A 358 -16.12 16.93 26.98
C PRO A 358 -15.29 17.26 28.22
N VAL A 359 -15.30 16.42 29.25
CA VAL A 359 -14.46 16.62 30.44
C VAL A 359 -13.03 16.20 30.13
N LEU A 360 -12.83 15.01 29.58
CA LEU A 360 -11.50 14.46 29.29
C LEU A 360 -10.69 15.34 28.33
N GLU A 361 -11.32 15.92 27.30
CA GLU A 361 -10.60 16.74 26.32
C GLU A 361 -10.03 18.05 26.90
N THR A 362 -10.49 18.46 28.09
CA THR A 362 -9.98 19.64 28.79
C THR A 362 -8.72 19.37 29.59
N LEU A 363 -8.40 18.09 29.83
CA LEU A 363 -7.25 17.69 30.64
C LEU A 363 -5.94 17.93 29.86
N PRO A 364 -5.05 18.81 30.35
CA PRO A 364 -3.86 19.19 29.61
C PRO A 364 -2.88 18.04 29.43
N TYR A 365 -2.64 17.22 30.46
CA TYR A 365 -1.63 16.16 30.38
C TYR A 365 -2.13 14.94 29.59
N LEU A 366 -3.40 14.55 29.72
CA LEU A 366 -4.03 13.57 28.81
C LEU A 366 -3.94 14.05 27.36
N GLY A 367 -4.28 15.31 27.09
CA GLY A 367 -4.13 15.91 25.77
C GLY A 367 -2.70 15.82 25.25
N ALA A 368 -1.71 16.13 26.10
CA ALA A 368 -0.30 16.05 25.76
C ALA A 368 0.18 14.62 25.45
N VAL A 369 -0.26 13.62 26.23
CA VAL A 369 0.04 12.20 25.99
C VAL A 369 -0.55 11.75 24.66
N ILE A 370 -1.80 12.14 24.36
CA ILE A 370 -2.44 11.82 23.07
C ILE A 370 -1.71 12.48 21.91
N GLN A 371 -1.31 13.75 22.02
CA GLN A 371 -0.54 14.42 20.98
C GLN A 371 0.82 13.73 20.75
N GLU A 372 1.52 13.34 21.81
CA GLU A 372 2.81 12.66 21.66
C GLU A 372 2.66 11.25 21.06
N GLY A 373 1.61 10.53 21.44
CA GLY A 373 1.23 9.27 20.80
C GLY A 373 0.93 9.44 19.32
N LEU A 374 0.15 10.45 18.95
CA LEU A 374 -0.16 10.77 17.54
C LEU A 374 1.08 11.18 16.74
N ARG A 375 2.04 11.86 17.37
CA ARG A 375 3.31 12.24 16.73
C ARG A 375 4.14 11.01 16.37
N LEU A 376 4.28 10.06 17.29
CA LEU A 376 5.10 8.85 17.13
C LEU A 376 4.40 7.67 16.45
N SER A 377 3.06 7.73 16.33
CA SER A 377 2.28 6.80 15.51
C SER A 377 2.07 7.30 14.08
N TYR A 378 2.35 8.57 13.78
CA TYR A 378 2.32 9.25 12.47
C TYR A 378 0.98 9.27 11.71
N GLY A 379 0.04 8.35 11.98
CA GLY A 379 -1.15 8.12 11.17
C GLY A 379 -0.77 7.62 9.77
N VAL A 380 -0.80 8.51 8.77
CA VAL A 380 -0.33 8.23 7.42
C VAL A 380 1.15 8.60 7.32
N SER A 381 2.04 7.61 7.22
CA SER A 381 3.49 7.85 7.10
C SER A 381 3.92 8.26 5.70
N SER A 382 3.10 7.92 4.69
CA SER A 382 3.39 8.27 3.31
C SER A 382 3.31 9.78 3.05
N ARG A 383 4.13 10.25 2.12
CA ARG A 383 4.16 11.66 1.71
C ARG A 383 2.80 12.12 1.18
N THR A 384 2.24 13.17 1.77
CA THR A 384 0.93 13.70 1.39
C THR A 384 1.09 14.89 0.44
N ALA A 385 1.43 14.65 -0.82
CA ALA A 385 1.68 15.76 -1.75
C ALA A 385 0.40 16.41 -2.27
N ARG A 386 0.55 17.65 -2.71
CA ARG A 386 -0.45 18.50 -3.34
C ARG A 386 0.11 19.12 -4.60
N VAL A 387 -0.75 19.32 -5.59
CA VAL A 387 -0.43 20.03 -6.82
C VAL A 387 -1.17 21.37 -6.80
N PRO A 388 -0.46 22.51 -6.71
CA PRO A 388 -1.07 23.82 -6.90
C PRO A 388 -1.44 24.00 -8.38
N THR A 389 -2.69 24.34 -8.66
CA THR A 389 -3.23 24.40 -10.03
C THR A 389 -3.29 25.81 -10.60
N GLU A 390 -3.37 26.82 -9.73
CA GLU A 390 -3.65 28.21 -10.12
C GLU A 390 -2.47 29.16 -9.85
N GLU A 391 -1.50 28.77 -9.03
CA GLU A 391 -0.44 29.65 -8.53
C GLU A 391 0.91 28.94 -8.42
N ASN A 392 1.99 29.72 -8.48
CA ASN A 392 3.33 29.26 -8.11
C ASN A 392 3.49 29.41 -6.59
N LEU A 393 4.17 28.46 -5.95
CA LEU A 393 4.48 28.57 -4.52
C LEU A 393 5.87 29.17 -4.35
N LEU A 394 5.97 30.18 -3.50
CA LEU A 394 7.24 30.84 -3.20
C LEU A 394 7.73 30.42 -1.82
N TYR A 395 8.75 29.56 -1.79
CA TYR A 395 9.44 29.20 -0.56
C TYR A 395 10.53 30.23 -0.24
N ARG A 396 10.59 30.66 1.01
CA ARG A 396 11.65 31.48 1.58
C ARG A 396 12.06 30.86 2.90
N GLY A 397 13.35 30.56 3.06
CA GLY A 397 13.86 29.96 4.28
C GLY A 397 15.35 30.12 4.43
N GLU A 398 15.93 29.38 5.37
CA GLU A 398 17.36 29.41 5.66
C GLU A 398 17.95 28.00 5.62
N TRP A 399 19.05 27.85 4.89
CA TRP A 399 19.84 26.63 4.83
C TRP A 399 21.33 26.95 4.93
N ASN A 400 22.05 26.28 5.84
CA ASN A 400 23.48 26.51 6.08
C ASN A 400 23.83 28.00 6.29
N LYS A 401 23.01 28.72 7.08
CA LYS A 401 23.15 30.17 7.35
C LYS A 401 23.03 31.07 6.12
N LYS A 402 22.44 30.56 5.03
CA LYS A 402 22.15 31.32 3.82
C LYS A 402 20.65 31.39 3.60
N THR A 403 20.15 32.57 3.28
CA THR A 403 18.78 32.74 2.79
C THR A 403 18.66 32.04 1.45
N ILE A 404 17.66 31.18 1.34
CA ILE A 404 17.32 30.46 0.11
C ILE A 404 15.90 30.81 -0.31
N GLN A 405 15.71 30.88 -1.62
CA GLN A 405 14.42 31.16 -2.23
C GLN A 405 14.20 30.18 -3.36
N TYR A 406 13.06 29.51 -3.34
CA TYR A 406 12.66 28.59 -4.40
C TYR A 406 11.27 28.93 -4.90
N VAL A 407 11.09 28.88 -6.20
CA VAL A 407 9.78 29.00 -6.84
C VAL A 407 9.38 27.62 -7.32
N LEU A 408 8.28 27.10 -6.81
CA LEU A 408 7.63 25.91 -7.34
C LEU A 408 6.57 26.34 -8.35
N PRO A 409 6.75 26.03 -9.64
CA PRO A 409 5.74 26.35 -10.65
C PRO A 409 4.45 25.57 -10.42
N LYS A 410 3.30 26.17 -10.78
CA LYS A 410 2.02 25.46 -10.81
C LYS A 410 2.09 24.18 -11.64
N GLY A 411 1.33 23.16 -11.24
CA GLY A 411 1.31 21.85 -11.88
C GLY A 411 2.36 20.84 -11.37
N TYR A 412 3.32 21.28 -10.56
CA TYR A 412 4.30 20.38 -9.92
C TYR A 412 3.90 20.03 -8.49
N ALA A 413 4.09 18.77 -8.13
CA ALA A 413 3.69 18.29 -6.82
C ALA A 413 4.70 18.73 -5.73
N ILE A 414 4.18 19.10 -4.57
CA ILE A 414 4.98 19.29 -3.36
C ILE A 414 4.27 18.66 -2.17
N GLY A 415 5.01 17.99 -1.30
CA GLY A 415 4.45 17.34 -0.12
C GLY A 415 5.40 17.33 1.07
N MET A 416 4.84 16.91 2.20
CA MET A 416 5.58 16.58 3.41
C MET A 416 5.21 15.16 3.85
N SER A 417 6.10 14.52 4.61
CA SER A 417 5.85 13.25 5.27
C SER A 417 5.74 13.50 6.77
N ALA A 418 4.72 12.93 7.42
CA ALA A 418 4.57 13.05 8.87
C ALA A 418 5.81 12.55 9.61
N TYR A 419 6.35 11.38 9.21
CA TYR A 419 7.60 10.84 9.77
C TYR A 419 8.76 11.84 9.70
N VAL A 420 9.03 12.44 8.53
CA VAL A 420 10.16 13.37 8.37
C VAL A 420 9.94 14.62 9.22
N THR A 421 8.74 15.20 9.16
CA THR A 421 8.41 16.46 9.84
C THR A 421 8.39 16.32 11.36
N HIS A 422 7.85 15.20 11.87
CA HIS A 422 7.77 14.93 13.30
C HIS A 422 9.13 14.61 13.94
N HIS A 423 10.14 14.30 13.10
CA HIS A 423 11.53 14.12 13.48
C HIS A 423 12.44 15.30 13.09
N ASN A 424 11.85 16.43 12.74
CA ASN A 424 12.60 17.65 12.56
C ASN A 424 12.97 18.24 13.93
N GLU A 425 14.24 18.09 14.33
CA GLU A 425 14.77 18.52 15.63
C GLU A 425 14.60 20.02 15.92
N ARG A 426 14.36 20.86 14.90
CA ARG A 426 14.02 22.27 15.12
C ARG A 426 12.61 22.45 15.67
N ALA A 427 11.67 21.60 15.26
CA ALA A 427 10.28 21.64 15.70
C ALA A 427 10.06 20.76 16.95
N PHE A 428 10.72 19.61 17.01
CA PHE A 428 10.58 18.63 18.08
C PHE A 428 11.97 18.20 18.57
N PRO A 429 12.58 18.89 19.55
CA PRO A 429 13.86 18.47 20.12
C PRO A 429 13.76 17.10 20.79
N ASP A 430 14.79 16.27 20.62
CA ASP A 430 14.80 14.86 21.03
C ASP A 430 13.58 14.13 20.46
N SER A 431 13.46 14.19 19.13
CA SER A 431 12.23 13.82 18.44
C SER A 431 11.89 12.32 18.54
N TYR A 432 12.82 11.46 18.90
CA TYR A 432 12.55 10.03 19.05
C TYR A 432 12.01 9.68 20.44
N ALA A 433 12.23 10.52 21.45
CA ALA A 433 11.71 10.30 22.78
C ALA A 433 10.19 10.55 22.86
N PHE A 434 9.49 9.70 23.62
CA PHE A 434 8.11 9.93 24.03
C PHE A 434 8.09 10.86 25.23
N ALA A 435 7.85 12.16 24.99
CA ALA A 435 7.89 13.21 26.01
C ALA A 435 6.63 14.11 25.94
N PRO A 436 5.53 13.77 26.64
CA PRO A 436 4.30 14.56 26.67
C PRO A 436 4.54 16.03 27.07
N GLU A 437 5.50 16.30 27.95
CA GLU A 437 5.86 17.62 28.44
C GLU A 437 6.15 18.63 27.32
N ARG A 438 6.58 18.18 26.13
CA ARG A 438 6.86 19.08 24.99
C ARG A 438 5.62 19.84 24.49
N TRP A 439 4.43 19.31 24.77
CA TRP A 439 3.15 19.88 24.37
C TRP A 439 2.63 20.89 25.38
N LEU A 440 3.34 21.09 26.49
CA LEU A 440 2.91 21.93 27.61
C LEU A 440 3.92 23.08 27.79
N ASN A 441 3.41 24.24 28.20
CA ASN A 441 4.26 25.34 28.67
C ASN A 441 4.49 25.24 30.18
N GLU A 442 5.26 26.18 30.73
CA GLU A 442 5.58 26.24 32.17
C GLU A 442 4.34 26.30 33.07
N ASN A 443 3.21 26.81 32.56
CA ASN A 443 1.93 26.89 33.26
C ASN A 443 1.01 25.68 32.97
N ASN A 444 1.56 24.59 32.44
CA ASN A 444 0.83 23.37 32.08
C ASN A 444 -0.28 23.58 31.03
N ASN A 445 -0.21 24.66 30.24
CA ASN A 445 -1.14 24.93 29.14
C ASN A 445 -0.58 24.41 27.81
N ARG A 446 -1.47 24.06 26.89
CA ARG A 446 -1.10 23.51 25.57
C ARG A 446 -0.28 24.48 24.72
N ARG A 447 0.83 24.00 24.18
CA ARG A 447 1.76 24.78 23.34
C ARG A 447 1.31 24.78 21.88
N LYS A 448 0.61 25.85 21.48
CA LYS A 448 0.08 26.04 20.12
C LYS A 448 1.13 25.91 19.01
N GLU A 449 2.39 26.28 19.27
CA GLU A 449 3.49 26.14 18.29
C GLU A 449 3.76 24.68 17.94
N ALA A 450 3.85 23.80 18.95
CA ALA A 450 4.07 22.37 18.75
C ALA A 450 2.88 21.74 17.99
N GLU A 451 1.66 22.15 18.33
CA GLU A 451 0.43 21.69 17.66
C GLU A 451 0.36 22.08 16.19
N ARG A 452 0.80 23.30 15.85
CA ARG A 452 0.89 23.75 14.45
C ARG A 452 1.89 22.93 13.65
N SER A 453 2.85 22.30 14.33
CA SER A 453 3.86 21.43 13.72
C SER A 453 3.40 19.99 13.51
N MET A 454 2.23 19.61 14.03
CA MET A 454 1.67 18.29 13.85
C MET A 454 1.11 18.09 12.43
N LEU A 455 1.44 16.96 11.81
CA LEU A 455 0.91 16.55 10.50
C LEU A 455 0.14 15.23 10.51
N THR A 456 -0.07 14.58 11.66
CA THR A 456 -0.83 13.31 11.76
C THR A 456 -2.20 13.38 11.09
N PHE A 457 -2.89 14.52 11.22
CA PHE A 457 -4.20 14.74 10.59
C PHE A 457 -4.12 15.53 9.27
N SER A 458 -2.92 15.77 8.73
CA SER A 458 -2.68 16.67 7.59
C SER A 458 -3.29 18.06 7.81
N LYS A 459 -3.36 18.89 6.74
CA LYS A 459 -3.87 20.26 6.81
C LYS A 459 -4.73 20.63 5.57
N GLY A 460 -5.42 21.76 5.68
CA GLY A 460 -6.17 22.39 4.59
C GLY A 460 -7.43 21.64 4.18
N SER A 461 -7.87 21.85 2.94
CA SER A 461 -9.11 21.26 2.38
C SER A 461 -9.14 19.72 2.35
N ARG A 462 -7.97 19.08 2.51
CA ARG A 462 -7.74 17.64 2.46
C ARG A 462 -7.32 17.07 3.83
N SER A 463 -7.53 17.80 4.93
CA SER A 463 -7.25 17.33 6.29
C SER A 463 -8.08 16.10 6.65
N CYS A 464 -7.67 15.37 7.69
CA CYS A 464 -8.36 14.18 8.17
C CYS A 464 -9.84 14.49 8.42
N LEU A 465 -10.70 13.70 7.81
CA LEU A 465 -12.15 13.81 7.99
C LEU A 465 -12.56 13.35 9.40
N GLY A 466 -11.98 12.24 9.87
CA GLY A 466 -12.33 11.58 11.13
C GLY A 466 -11.62 12.11 12.38
N MET A 467 -11.02 13.31 12.35
CA MET A 467 -10.20 13.82 13.46
C MET A 467 -10.97 13.86 14.79
N ASN A 468 -12.23 14.33 14.78
CA ASN A 468 -13.04 14.38 16.00
C ASN A 468 -13.41 12.99 16.53
N LEU A 469 -13.69 12.04 15.64
CA LEU A 469 -13.97 10.66 16.01
C LEU A 469 -12.75 10.02 16.67
N ALA A 470 -11.58 10.12 16.02
CA ALA A 470 -10.34 9.61 16.55
C ALA A 470 -10.00 10.24 17.92
N LEU A 471 -10.15 11.55 18.09
CA LEU A 471 -9.91 12.18 19.39
C LEU A 471 -10.89 11.71 20.46
N CYS A 472 -12.17 11.50 20.13
CA CYS A 472 -13.16 10.92 21.06
C CYS A 472 -12.75 9.51 21.50
N GLU A 473 -12.45 8.64 20.53
CA GLU A 473 -11.99 7.27 20.76
C GLU A 473 -10.73 7.24 21.62
N LEU A 474 -9.72 8.05 21.29
CA LEU A 474 -8.44 8.10 22.02
C LEU A 474 -8.64 8.62 23.44
N ASN A 475 -9.43 9.67 23.66
CA ASN A 475 -9.68 10.20 25.02
C ASN A 475 -10.40 9.16 25.89
N LEU A 476 -11.53 8.62 25.42
CA LEU A 476 -12.33 7.66 26.17
C LEU A 476 -11.56 6.36 26.44
N CYS A 477 -10.97 5.79 25.38
CA CYS A 477 -10.28 4.51 25.47
C CYS A 477 -9.02 4.61 26.31
N LEU A 478 -8.17 5.63 26.09
CA LEU A 478 -6.94 5.78 26.86
C LEU A 478 -7.21 6.05 28.34
N ALA A 479 -8.19 6.90 28.67
CA ALA A 479 -8.58 7.13 30.06
C ALA A 479 -9.07 5.84 30.75
N ALA A 480 -9.93 5.08 30.10
CA ALA A 480 -10.41 3.79 30.62
C ALA A 480 -9.27 2.78 30.82
N LEU A 481 -8.38 2.67 29.83
CA LEU A 481 -7.23 1.78 29.89
C LEU A 481 -6.30 2.15 31.05
N VAL A 482 -5.94 3.43 31.20
CA VAL A 482 -5.04 3.91 32.27
C VAL A 482 -5.62 3.65 33.65
N LEU A 483 -6.92 3.89 33.84
CA LEU A 483 -7.54 3.73 35.16
C LEU A 483 -7.85 2.28 35.53
N ARG A 484 -8.08 1.40 34.54
CA ARG A 484 -8.58 0.03 34.78
C ARG A 484 -7.59 -1.07 34.40
N VAL A 485 -7.00 -0.98 33.20
CA VAL A 485 -6.32 -2.10 32.54
C VAL A 485 -4.80 -2.01 32.66
N LEU A 486 -4.20 -0.86 32.32
CA LEU A 486 -2.74 -0.69 32.29
C LEU A 486 -2.06 -0.99 33.64
N PRO A 487 -2.64 -0.67 34.82
CA PRO A 487 -2.05 -1.04 36.11
C PRO A 487 -1.91 -2.56 36.32
N GLN A 488 -2.66 -3.37 35.57
CA GLN A 488 -2.66 -4.84 35.61
C GLN A 488 -1.97 -5.46 34.40
N MET A 489 -1.50 -4.64 33.45
CA MET A 489 -0.87 -5.09 32.21
C MET A 489 0.66 -5.01 32.33
N ARG A 490 1.35 -5.96 31.70
CA ARG A 490 2.82 -5.96 31.59
C ARG A 490 3.25 -6.34 30.19
N LEU A 491 4.35 -5.77 29.74
CA LEU A 491 4.97 -6.15 28.47
C LEU A 491 5.60 -7.55 28.59
N SER A 492 5.54 -8.32 27.50
CA SER A 492 6.18 -9.63 27.37
C SER A 492 6.92 -9.65 26.05
N ASP A 493 8.23 -9.88 26.08
CA ASP A 493 9.09 -9.97 24.88
C ASP A 493 8.90 -8.81 23.89
N THR A 494 8.51 -7.63 24.36
CA THR A 494 8.23 -6.44 23.55
C THR A 494 9.33 -5.40 23.74
N THR A 495 9.88 -4.90 22.64
CA THR A 495 10.98 -3.93 22.59
C THR A 495 10.57 -2.67 21.84
N GLU A 496 11.42 -1.65 21.87
CA GLU A 496 11.15 -0.40 21.15
C GLU A 496 11.11 -0.61 19.62
N GLU A 497 11.80 -1.64 19.11
CA GLU A 497 11.74 -2.01 17.69
C GLU A 497 10.32 -2.41 17.22
N ASP A 498 9.47 -2.85 18.15
CA ASP A 498 8.11 -3.31 17.85
C ASP A 498 7.09 -2.18 17.69
N VAL A 499 7.47 -0.95 18.07
CA VAL A 499 6.64 0.27 17.89
C VAL A 499 7.32 1.34 17.04
N THR A 500 8.62 1.19 16.79
CA THR A 500 9.39 2.16 16.00
C THR A 500 9.10 2.03 14.51
N TYR A 501 8.94 3.18 13.85
CA TYR A 501 8.81 3.25 12.40
C TYR A 501 10.04 2.67 11.69
N ASP A 502 9.80 1.71 10.81
CA ASP A 502 10.85 1.14 9.96
C ASP A 502 10.67 1.46 8.47
N HIS A 503 9.47 1.32 7.93
CA HIS A 503 9.23 1.62 6.52
C HIS A 503 7.78 2.06 6.29
N ASP A 504 7.54 2.73 5.17
CA ASP A 504 6.22 3.19 4.77
C ASP A 504 5.49 2.08 4.00
N MET A 505 4.22 1.83 4.26
CA MET A 505 3.34 1.08 3.36
C MET A 505 1.99 1.79 3.36
N PHE A 506 2.02 3.09 3.05
CA PHE A 506 0.95 4.06 3.27
C PHE A 506 0.74 4.41 4.76
N VAL A 507 0.73 3.40 5.62
CA VAL A 507 0.79 3.48 7.09
C VAL A 507 2.17 3.06 7.60
N PRO A 508 2.58 3.49 8.81
CA PRO A 508 3.86 3.11 9.38
C PRO A 508 3.93 1.60 9.62
N MET A 509 5.03 0.99 9.21
CA MET A 509 5.33 -0.42 9.44
C MET A 509 6.56 -0.56 10.32
N THR A 510 6.57 -1.58 11.18
CA THR A 510 7.71 -1.91 12.04
C THR A 510 8.60 -2.95 11.36
N LYS A 511 9.72 -3.27 12.00
CA LYS A 511 10.69 -4.23 11.47
C LYS A 511 10.09 -5.65 11.35
N ALA A 512 9.21 -6.04 12.27
CA ALA A 512 8.52 -7.33 12.25
C ALA A 512 7.69 -7.51 10.96
N ASN A 513 7.11 -6.44 10.42
CA ASN A 513 6.28 -6.50 9.22
C ASN A 513 7.04 -6.89 7.94
N ARG A 514 8.39 -6.79 7.91
CA ARG A 514 9.20 -7.23 6.75
C ARG A 514 9.22 -8.75 6.55
N GLY A 515 8.99 -9.52 7.62
CA GLY A 515 9.12 -10.98 7.62
C GLY A 515 7.85 -11.74 7.26
N GLY A 516 6.70 -11.07 7.11
CA GLY A 516 5.42 -11.74 6.90
C GLY A 516 4.92 -12.59 8.09
N GLY A 517 5.68 -12.67 9.18
CA GLY A 517 5.32 -13.41 10.37
C GLY A 517 4.52 -12.57 11.34
N THR A 518 3.41 -13.14 11.81
CA THR A 518 2.86 -12.84 13.13
C THR A 518 3.95 -13.09 14.18
N GLY A 519 3.89 -12.38 15.31
CA GLY A 519 4.85 -12.57 16.40
C GLY A 519 5.11 -14.05 16.71
N ALA A 520 6.38 -14.35 16.98
CA ALA A 520 7.01 -15.64 17.25
C ALA A 520 7.51 -16.45 16.02
N TYR A 521 8.81 -16.75 16.10
CA TYR A 521 9.67 -17.65 15.30
C TYR A 521 10.50 -17.02 14.16
N PRO A 522 11.86 -17.15 14.22
CA PRO A 522 12.77 -16.60 13.24
C PRO A 522 12.99 -17.59 12.09
N LEU A 523 12.40 -17.34 10.93
CA LEU A 523 12.92 -17.89 9.67
C LEU A 523 13.10 -16.74 8.68
N ARG A 524 14.30 -16.16 8.71
CA ARG A 524 14.79 -15.24 7.67
C ARG A 524 14.88 -16.01 6.35
N VAL A 525 13.98 -15.73 5.41
CA VAL A 525 14.13 -16.10 3.99
C VAL A 525 14.33 -14.82 3.18
N SER A 526 15.59 -14.49 2.88
CA SER A 526 15.99 -13.24 2.21
C SER A 526 15.96 -13.31 0.67
N ALA A 527 15.44 -14.38 0.05
CA ALA A 527 15.51 -14.56 -1.42
C ALA A 527 14.15 -14.61 -2.14
N HIS A 528 13.04 -14.86 -1.45
CA HIS A 528 11.73 -15.11 -2.08
C HIS A 528 11.00 -13.84 -2.56
N SER A 529 11.29 -12.68 -1.98
CA SER A 529 10.48 -11.45 -2.16
C SER A 529 10.65 -10.79 -3.54
N ARG A 530 11.77 -11.02 -4.25
CA ARG A 530 12.02 -10.41 -5.57
C ARG A 530 11.20 -11.08 -6.68
N CYS A 531 10.91 -12.38 -6.56
CA CYS A 531 10.06 -13.09 -7.53
C CYS A 531 8.58 -12.73 -7.36
N GLN A 532 8.16 -12.35 -6.15
CA GLN A 532 6.76 -12.06 -5.84
C GLN A 532 6.23 -10.87 -6.65
N VAL A 533 7.03 -9.82 -6.90
CA VAL A 533 6.62 -8.67 -7.71
C VAL A 533 6.31 -9.10 -9.15
N PHE A 534 7.21 -9.84 -9.79
CA PHE A 534 7.00 -10.35 -11.16
C PHE A 534 5.79 -11.29 -11.22
N TYR A 535 5.61 -12.13 -10.20
CA TYR A 535 4.50 -13.06 -10.12
C TYR A 535 3.16 -12.34 -9.91
N THR A 536 3.10 -11.32 -9.04
CA THR A 536 1.90 -10.49 -8.85
C THR A 536 1.52 -9.78 -10.16
N VAL A 537 2.49 -9.20 -10.87
CA VAL A 537 2.25 -8.53 -12.16
C VAL A 537 1.80 -9.53 -13.23
N ALA A 538 2.41 -10.72 -13.30
CA ALA A 538 2.02 -11.77 -14.23
C ALA A 538 0.61 -12.31 -13.97
N ILE A 539 0.30 -12.65 -12.71
CA ILE A 539 -1.05 -13.02 -12.29
C ILE A 539 -2.00 -11.89 -12.66
N SER A 540 -1.65 -10.64 -12.39
CA SER A 540 -2.52 -9.51 -12.68
C SER A 540 -2.95 -9.43 -14.14
N LEU A 541 -2.02 -9.71 -15.05
CA LEU A 541 -2.33 -9.78 -16.48
C LEU A 541 -3.20 -10.97 -16.81
N THR A 542 -2.94 -12.16 -16.25
CA THR A 542 -3.77 -13.36 -16.44
C THR A 542 -5.21 -13.09 -16.03
N ILE A 543 -5.38 -12.43 -14.89
CA ILE A 543 -6.68 -12.04 -14.36
C ILE A 543 -7.42 -11.12 -15.34
N ARG A 544 -6.74 -10.07 -15.81
CA ARG A 544 -7.31 -9.14 -16.78
C ARG A 544 -7.62 -9.82 -18.12
N ALA A 545 -6.76 -10.73 -18.54
CA ALA A 545 -6.95 -11.60 -19.68
C ALA A 545 -8.25 -12.42 -19.57
N LEU A 546 -8.49 -13.06 -18.43
CA LEU A 546 -9.73 -13.83 -18.16
C LEU A 546 -10.98 -12.95 -18.17
N LEU A 547 -10.92 -11.78 -17.52
CA LEU A 547 -12.05 -10.84 -17.47
C LEU A 547 -12.46 -10.33 -18.86
N VAL A 548 -11.49 -10.20 -19.75
CA VAL A 548 -11.67 -9.72 -21.11
C VAL A 548 -12.08 -10.85 -22.08
N GLY A 549 -12.05 -12.11 -21.63
CA GLY A 549 -12.68 -13.23 -22.32
C GLY A 549 -11.76 -14.39 -22.69
N ILE A 550 -10.49 -14.38 -22.29
CA ILE A 550 -9.60 -15.55 -22.48
C ILE A 550 -10.18 -16.75 -21.72
N GLY A 551 -10.41 -17.86 -22.42
CA GLY A 551 -11.02 -19.08 -21.87
C GLY A 551 -12.54 -19.20 -22.06
N ARG A 552 -13.22 -18.18 -22.60
CA ARG A 552 -14.62 -18.31 -23.05
C ARG A 552 -14.67 -18.97 -24.43
N ARG A 553 -15.74 -19.72 -24.72
CA ARG A 553 -15.95 -20.30 -26.06
C ARG A 553 -16.15 -19.16 -27.06
N ASP A 554 -15.52 -19.25 -28.24
CA ASP A 554 -15.60 -18.24 -29.31
C ASP A 554 -17.03 -17.79 -29.63
N LYS A 555 -18.00 -18.71 -29.57
CA LYS A 555 -19.43 -18.43 -29.78
C LYS A 555 -20.07 -17.43 -28.81
N HIS A 556 -19.38 -17.09 -27.70
CA HIS A 556 -19.87 -16.18 -26.66
C HIS A 556 -19.01 -14.92 -26.52
N LEU A 557 -18.06 -14.69 -27.43
CA LEU A 557 -17.24 -13.49 -27.47
C LEU A 557 -17.77 -12.55 -28.54
N ASP A 558 -18.06 -11.31 -28.18
CA ASP A 558 -18.26 -10.26 -29.18
C ASP A 558 -16.91 -9.87 -29.82
N ALA A 559 -16.96 -9.12 -30.93
CA ALA A 559 -15.77 -8.72 -31.66
C ALA A 559 -14.80 -7.86 -30.82
N TRP A 560 -15.30 -7.16 -29.81
CA TRP A 560 -14.50 -6.33 -28.91
C TRP A 560 -13.73 -7.19 -27.89
N HIS A 561 -14.41 -8.12 -27.21
CA HIS A 561 -13.82 -9.05 -26.25
C HIS A 561 -12.80 -9.97 -26.92
N SER A 562 -13.08 -10.47 -28.14
CA SER A 562 -12.10 -11.24 -28.91
C SER A 562 -10.84 -10.41 -29.24
N SER A 563 -11.01 -9.12 -29.56
CA SER A 563 -9.90 -8.22 -29.84
C SER A 563 -9.03 -7.93 -28.63
N GLU A 564 -9.68 -7.64 -27.53
CA GLU A 564 -8.99 -7.24 -26.32
C GLU A 564 -8.37 -8.46 -25.60
N ALA A 565 -8.99 -9.64 -25.72
CA ALA A 565 -8.45 -10.91 -25.22
C ALA A 565 -7.09 -11.23 -25.86
N ILE A 566 -6.98 -11.14 -27.19
CA ILE A 566 -5.71 -11.43 -27.90
C ILE A 566 -4.58 -10.50 -27.43
N LYS A 567 -4.88 -9.21 -27.20
CA LYS A 567 -3.90 -8.25 -26.68
C LYS A 567 -3.37 -8.66 -25.30
N TYR A 568 -4.26 -8.98 -24.35
CA TYR A 568 -3.83 -9.40 -23.02
C TYR A 568 -3.11 -10.75 -23.04
N TYR A 569 -3.50 -11.68 -23.91
CA TYR A 569 -2.81 -12.97 -24.09
C TYR A 569 -1.35 -12.75 -24.50
N ILE A 570 -1.12 -11.87 -25.47
CA ILE A 570 0.22 -11.54 -25.98
C ILE A 570 1.08 -10.94 -24.88
N ILE A 571 0.55 -9.93 -24.16
CA ILE A 571 1.27 -9.32 -23.02
C ILE A 571 1.60 -10.39 -21.97
N TRP A 572 0.62 -11.22 -21.63
CA TRP A 572 0.76 -12.26 -20.63
C TRP A 572 1.86 -13.27 -21.00
N ILE A 573 1.87 -13.79 -22.23
CA ILE A 573 2.87 -14.77 -22.65
C ILE A 573 4.28 -14.16 -22.68
N LEU A 574 4.43 -12.91 -23.12
CA LEU A 574 5.73 -12.22 -23.16
C LEU A 574 6.28 -12.06 -21.73
N MET A 575 5.41 -11.69 -20.80
CA MET A 575 5.74 -11.57 -19.39
C MET A 575 6.04 -12.91 -18.73
N TYR A 576 5.21 -13.92 -18.99
CA TYR A 576 5.34 -15.27 -18.43
C TYR A 576 6.68 -15.90 -18.81
N VAL A 577 7.03 -15.85 -20.09
CA VAL A 577 8.28 -16.38 -20.63
C VAL A 577 9.50 -15.65 -20.06
N THR A 578 9.41 -14.32 -19.90
CA THR A 578 10.48 -13.52 -19.27
C THR A 578 10.65 -13.86 -17.79
N ALA A 579 9.55 -13.99 -17.04
CA ALA A 579 9.58 -14.35 -15.62
C ALA A 579 10.19 -15.74 -15.43
N LEU A 580 9.74 -16.75 -16.19
CA LEU A 580 10.30 -18.10 -16.13
C LEU A 580 11.79 -18.13 -16.48
N ALA A 581 12.24 -17.37 -17.48
CA ALA A 581 13.66 -17.27 -17.82
C ALA A 581 14.48 -16.80 -16.62
N THR A 582 14.01 -15.80 -15.87
CA THR A 582 14.71 -15.27 -14.69
C THR A 582 14.73 -16.26 -13.52
N VAL A 583 13.61 -16.93 -13.24
CA VAL A 583 13.51 -17.94 -12.17
C VAL A 583 14.45 -19.11 -12.46
N LYS A 584 14.39 -19.67 -13.66
CA LYS A 584 15.25 -20.79 -14.07
C LYS A 584 16.73 -20.39 -14.08
N SER A 585 17.05 -19.18 -14.52
CA SER A 585 18.43 -18.66 -14.45
C SER A 585 18.94 -18.57 -13.01
N SER A 586 18.09 -18.15 -12.06
CA SER A 586 18.45 -18.09 -10.64
C SER A 586 18.71 -19.48 -10.06
N ILE A 587 17.87 -20.46 -10.39
CA ILE A 587 18.03 -21.86 -9.94
C ILE A 587 19.29 -22.46 -10.54
N CYS A 588 19.48 -22.34 -11.86
CA CYS A 588 20.69 -22.78 -12.56
C CYS A 588 21.96 -22.18 -11.93
N THR A 589 21.95 -20.88 -11.61
CA THR A 589 23.09 -20.21 -10.97
C THR A 589 23.36 -20.76 -9.58
N THR A 590 22.32 -21.05 -8.80
CA THR A 590 22.45 -21.64 -7.46
C THR A 590 23.05 -23.06 -7.53
N ILE A 591 22.53 -23.90 -8.43
CA ILE A 591 23.05 -25.26 -8.65
C ILE A 591 24.48 -25.20 -9.21
N PHE A 592 24.80 -24.22 -10.06
CA PHE A 592 26.14 -24.00 -10.59
C PHE A 592 27.16 -23.71 -9.49
N TYR A 593 26.81 -22.90 -8.49
CA TYR A 593 27.67 -22.65 -7.33
C TYR A 593 27.91 -23.92 -6.50
N VAL A 594 26.89 -24.78 -6.36
CA VAL A 594 27.00 -26.04 -5.61
C VAL A 594 27.81 -27.11 -6.38
N THR A 595 27.79 -27.09 -7.71
CA THR A 595 28.43 -28.09 -8.59
C THR A 595 29.85 -27.74 -9.03
N ALA A 596 30.52 -26.81 -8.32
CA ALA A 596 31.82 -26.26 -8.69
C ALA A 596 32.91 -27.32 -8.97
N THR A 597 32.79 -28.51 -8.37
CA THR A 597 33.78 -29.61 -8.45
C THR A 597 33.50 -30.67 -9.53
N GLN A 598 32.35 -30.66 -10.22
CA GLN A 598 31.96 -31.72 -11.16
C GLN A 598 31.71 -31.18 -12.59
N PRO A 599 32.67 -31.32 -13.53
CA PRO A 599 32.62 -30.67 -14.85
C PRO A 599 31.48 -31.17 -15.74
N ARG A 600 31.10 -32.45 -15.64
CA ARG A 600 29.99 -33.04 -16.42
C ARG A 600 28.63 -32.41 -16.08
N LEU A 601 28.39 -32.11 -14.80
CA LEU A 601 27.16 -31.46 -14.35
C LEU A 601 27.12 -29.97 -14.70
N ARG A 602 28.27 -29.29 -14.74
CA ARG A 602 28.35 -27.90 -15.26
C ARG A 602 27.93 -27.83 -16.72
N THR A 603 28.38 -28.76 -17.56
CA THR A 603 27.95 -28.82 -18.96
C THR A 603 26.44 -29.05 -19.09
N ALA A 604 25.86 -29.92 -18.26
CA ALA A 604 24.41 -30.13 -18.23
C ALA A 604 23.63 -28.87 -17.80
N ILE A 605 24.11 -28.13 -16.79
CA ILE A 605 23.49 -26.87 -16.35
C ILE A 605 23.58 -25.79 -17.43
N TYR A 606 24.72 -25.66 -18.12
CA TYR A 606 24.84 -24.73 -19.24
C TYR A 606 23.92 -25.11 -20.40
N ALA A 607 23.77 -26.40 -20.70
CA ALA A 607 22.83 -26.88 -21.71
C ALA A 607 21.38 -26.59 -21.33
N LEU A 608 20.99 -26.79 -20.07
CA LEU A 608 19.65 -26.43 -19.57
C LEU A 608 19.41 -24.92 -19.64
N LEU A 609 20.38 -24.10 -19.23
CA LEU A 609 20.28 -22.65 -19.31
C LEU A 609 20.16 -22.16 -20.77
N ALA A 610 21.00 -22.69 -21.66
CA ALA A 610 20.97 -22.38 -23.09
C ALA A 610 19.64 -22.78 -23.73
N THR A 611 19.11 -23.97 -23.40
CA THR A 611 17.83 -24.46 -23.91
C THR A 611 16.66 -23.60 -23.41
N THR A 612 16.70 -23.21 -22.13
CA THR A 612 15.71 -22.32 -21.52
C THR A 612 15.69 -20.97 -22.23
N TRP A 613 16.85 -20.32 -22.36
CA TRP A 613 16.94 -19.02 -23.02
C TRP A 613 16.64 -19.08 -24.51
N ALA A 614 17.07 -20.12 -25.22
CA ALA A 614 16.77 -20.28 -26.64
C ALA A 614 15.26 -20.44 -26.87
N SER A 615 14.60 -21.35 -26.14
CA SER A 615 13.16 -21.56 -26.28
C SER A 615 12.38 -20.31 -25.91
N PHE A 616 12.73 -19.65 -24.81
CA PHE A 616 12.02 -18.47 -24.33
C PHE A 616 12.26 -17.26 -25.22
N PHE A 617 13.46 -17.08 -25.75
CA PHE A 617 13.73 -16.04 -26.74
C PHE A 617 12.93 -16.28 -28.02
N ILE A 618 12.85 -17.51 -28.51
CA ILE A 618 12.05 -17.88 -29.69
C ILE A 618 10.57 -17.59 -29.46
N THR A 619 10.01 -18.00 -28.32
CA THR A 619 8.60 -17.73 -27.98
C THR A 619 8.36 -16.23 -27.82
N PHE A 620 9.26 -15.50 -27.15
CA PHE A 620 9.14 -14.06 -26.95
C PHE A 620 9.12 -13.31 -28.28
N VAL A 621 10.09 -13.59 -29.15
CA VAL A 621 10.20 -12.97 -30.48
C VAL A 621 9.03 -13.40 -31.37
N GLY A 622 8.64 -14.68 -31.37
CA GLY A 622 7.52 -15.19 -32.16
C GLY A 622 6.19 -14.54 -31.78
N VAL A 623 5.96 -14.29 -30.49
CA VAL A 623 4.74 -13.64 -30.01
C VAL A 623 4.75 -12.13 -30.28
N LEU A 624 5.90 -11.48 -30.09
CA LEU A 624 6.06 -10.05 -30.38
C LEU A 624 5.79 -9.73 -31.86
N LEU A 625 6.14 -10.67 -32.75
CA LEU A 625 6.05 -10.53 -34.20
C LEU A 625 4.80 -11.16 -34.83
N TYR A 626 3.79 -11.47 -34.01
CA TYR A 626 2.58 -12.14 -34.46
C TYR A 626 1.81 -11.37 -35.55
N CYS A 627 1.79 -10.03 -35.47
CA CYS A 627 1.19 -9.17 -36.49
C CYS A 627 2.24 -8.25 -37.12
N ARG A 628 2.01 -7.91 -38.40
CA ARG A 628 2.81 -6.96 -39.18
C ARG A 628 1.94 -5.79 -39.65
N PRO A 629 2.30 -4.54 -39.33
CA PRO A 629 3.32 -4.14 -38.35
C PRO A 629 2.98 -4.59 -36.91
N VAL A 630 3.94 -4.59 -35.97
CA VAL A 630 3.68 -4.93 -34.55
C VAL A 630 2.59 -4.03 -33.95
N SER A 631 2.45 -2.80 -34.44
CA SER A 631 1.35 -1.92 -34.06
C SER A 631 -0.03 -2.51 -34.41
N ALA A 632 -0.14 -3.35 -35.45
CA ALA A 632 -1.37 -4.05 -35.84
C ALA A 632 -1.86 -5.03 -34.77
N THR A 633 -0.99 -5.51 -33.88
CA THR A 633 -1.40 -6.24 -32.67
C THR A 633 -2.37 -5.41 -31.82
N TRP A 634 -2.22 -4.08 -31.84
CA TRP A 634 -2.99 -3.14 -31.03
C TRP A 634 -4.08 -2.43 -31.83
N THR A 635 -3.79 -2.09 -33.09
CA THR A 635 -4.66 -1.28 -33.97
C THR A 635 -5.48 -2.10 -34.95
N ARG A 636 -5.17 -3.40 -35.12
CA ARG A 636 -5.78 -4.32 -36.11
C ARG A 636 -5.63 -3.92 -37.58
N GLN A 637 -4.79 -2.94 -37.87
CA GLN A 637 -4.47 -2.52 -39.24
C GLN A 637 -3.17 -3.19 -39.69
N GLY A 638 -3.27 -4.44 -40.16
CA GLY A 638 -2.13 -5.22 -40.64
C GLY A 638 -2.44 -6.71 -40.84
N GLU A 639 -1.42 -7.48 -41.21
CA GLU A 639 -1.52 -8.93 -41.42
C GLU A 639 -1.04 -9.68 -40.17
N CYS A 640 -1.86 -10.58 -39.65
CA CYS A 640 -1.52 -11.40 -38.48
C CYS A 640 -1.42 -12.88 -38.88
N ALA A 641 -0.49 -13.61 -38.28
CA ALA A 641 -0.37 -15.05 -38.47
C ALA A 641 -1.64 -15.79 -37.98
N PRO A 642 -1.93 -17.01 -38.47
CA PRO A 642 -3.05 -17.79 -37.98
C PRO A 642 -2.95 -18.09 -36.48
N ILE A 643 -4.08 -18.19 -35.78
CA ILE A 643 -4.15 -18.49 -34.34
C ILE A 643 -3.43 -19.82 -33.99
N SER A 644 -3.38 -20.79 -34.91
CA SER A 644 -2.63 -22.03 -34.74
C SER A 644 -1.14 -21.79 -34.46
N THR A 645 -0.56 -20.71 -34.99
CA THR A 645 0.83 -20.31 -34.73
C THR A 645 1.05 -19.98 -33.25
N PHE A 646 0.08 -19.34 -32.58
CA PHE A 646 0.14 -19.09 -31.14
C PHE A 646 0.08 -20.37 -30.32
N VAL A 647 -0.80 -21.29 -30.71
CA VAL A 647 -0.96 -22.58 -30.03
C VAL A 647 0.35 -23.38 -30.12
N ILE A 648 0.99 -23.38 -31.28
CA ILE A 648 2.29 -24.04 -31.48
C ILE A 648 3.38 -23.38 -30.64
N LEU A 649 3.52 -22.05 -30.66
CA LEU A 649 4.52 -21.33 -29.84
C LEU A 649 4.32 -21.57 -28.34
N GLY A 650 3.06 -21.60 -27.88
CA GLY A 650 2.70 -21.93 -26.51
C GLY A 650 3.06 -23.36 -26.12
N HIS A 651 2.76 -24.34 -27.00
CA HIS A 651 3.15 -25.74 -26.77
C HIS A 651 4.66 -25.93 -26.74
N VAL A 652 5.41 -25.29 -27.65
CA VAL A 652 6.88 -25.35 -27.67
C VAL A 652 7.45 -24.77 -26.36
N ALA A 653 6.94 -23.63 -25.91
CA ALA A 653 7.35 -23.04 -24.63
C ALA A 653 7.03 -23.97 -23.45
N THR A 654 5.86 -24.60 -23.45
CA THR A 654 5.41 -25.52 -22.39
C THR A 654 6.27 -26.78 -22.35
N VAL A 655 6.52 -27.40 -23.50
CA VAL A 655 7.37 -28.61 -23.60
C VAL A 655 8.80 -28.29 -23.16
N SER A 656 9.37 -27.19 -23.63
CA SER A 656 10.70 -26.75 -23.18
C SER A 656 10.74 -26.52 -21.67
N THR A 657 9.67 -25.95 -21.11
CA THR A 657 9.54 -25.71 -19.67
C THR A 657 9.56 -27.02 -18.90
N ILE A 658 8.75 -28.00 -19.30
CA ILE A 658 8.71 -29.34 -18.67
C ILE A 658 10.08 -30.02 -18.74
N VAL A 659 10.73 -29.99 -19.91
CA VAL A 659 12.05 -30.60 -20.11
C VAL A 659 13.11 -29.97 -19.21
N THR A 660 13.09 -28.63 -19.10
CA THR A 660 14.06 -27.90 -18.28
C THR A 660 13.79 -28.07 -16.79
N ASP A 661 12.52 -28.15 -16.35
CA ASP A 661 12.15 -28.44 -14.95
C ASP A 661 12.59 -29.85 -14.56
N PHE A 662 12.36 -30.84 -15.43
CA PHE A 662 12.81 -32.20 -15.20
C PHE A 662 14.34 -32.28 -15.09
N GLY A 663 15.07 -31.56 -15.96
CA GLY A 663 16.52 -31.44 -15.87
C GLY A 663 16.99 -30.83 -14.55
N LEU A 664 16.30 -29.79 -14.07
CA LEU A 664 16.59 -29.12 -12.80
C LEU A 664 16.24 -29.97 -11.57
N VAL A 665 15.38 -30.98 -11.69
CA VAL A 665 15.12 -31.97 -10.64
C VAL A 665 16.16 -33.10 -10.65
N VAL A 666 16.51 -33.60 -11.84
CA VAL A 666 17.43 -34.75 -11.99
C VAL A 666 18.87 -34.39 -11.60
N VAL A 667 19.34 -33.19 -11.96
CA VAL A 667 20.71 -32.74 -11.65
C VAL A 667 21.01 -32.75 -10.13
N PRO A 668 20.18 -32.13 -9.27
CA PRO A 668 20.32 -32.24 -7.82
C PRO A 668 20.12 -33.65 -7.26
N ALA A 669 19.27 -34.48 -7.88
CA ALA A 669 19.05 -35.86 -7.46
C ALA A 669 20.33 -36.70 -7.57
N ILE A 670 21.07 -36.55 -8.68
CA ILE A 670 22.36 -37.21 -8.90
C ILE A 670 23.38 -36.76 -7.84
N ILE A 671 23.45 -35.45 -7.56
CA ILE A 671 24.35 -34.89 -6.54
C ILE A 671 24.02 -35.45 -5.15
N LEU A 672 22.74 -35.45 -4.77
CA LEU A 672 22.31 -35.96 -3.46
C LEU A 672 22.53 -37.47 -3.34
N TRP A 673 22.52 -38.21 -4.45
CA TRP A 673 22.75 -39.65 -4.44
C TRP A 673 24.16 -40.01 -3.96
N ASP A 674 25.16 -39.22 -4.34
CA ASP A 674 26.58 -39.46 -3.99
C ASP A 674 26.97 -38.94 -2.60
N THR A 675 26.07 -38.25 -1.88
CA THR A 675 26.36 -37.75 -0.52
C THR A 675 26.19 -38.82 0.57
N HIS A 676 26.98 -38.75 1.65
CA HIS A 676 26.85 -39.64 2.83
C HIS A 676 25.68 -39.25 3.77
N MET A 677 24.49 -38.97 3.21
CA MET A 677 23.30 -38.62 3.99
C MET A 677 22.39 -39.84 4.24
N LYS A 678 21.74 -39.88 5.41
CA LYS A 678 20.68 -40.87 5.71
C LYS A 678 19.56 -40.75 4.67
N ARG A 679 19.04 -41.89 4.18
CA ARG A 679 18.05 -42.00 3.08
C ARG A 679 16.83 -41.08 3.26
N LYS A 680 16.32 -40.94 4.50
CA LYS A 680 15.21 -40.04 4.85
C LYS A 680 15.53 -38.55 4.61
N ARG A 681 16.75 -38.10 4.93
CA ARG A 681 17.20 -36.72 4.69
C ARG A 681 17.48 -36.45 3.21
N LYS A 682 17.96 -37.45 2.46
CA LYS A 682 18.09 -37.36 0.99
C LYS A 682 16.74 -37.11 0.31
N LEU A 683 15.71 -37.86 0.69
CA LEU A 683 14.35 -37.70 0.16
C LEU A 683 13.74 -36.34 0.52
N GLN A 684 13.97 -35.84 1.74
CA GLN A 684 13.50 -34.50 2.15
C GLN A 684 14.22 -33.37 1.39
N ALA A 685 15.54 -33.46 1.24
CA ALA A 685 16.32 -32.48 0.48
C ALA A 685 15.96 -32.50 -1.01
N LEU A 686 15.77 -33.69 -1.58
CA LEU A 686 15.30 -33.84 -2.96
C LEU A 686 13.90 -33.24 -3.13
N GLY A 687 12.97 -33.50 -2.21
CA GLY A 687 11.64 -32.89 -2.22
C GLY A 687 11.69 -31.37 -2.19
N LEU A 688 12.50 -30.79 -1.30
CA LEU A 688 12.70 -29.33 -1.21
C LEU A 688 13.27 -28.73 -2.50
N LEU A 689 14.24 -29.38 -3.14
CA LEU A 689 14.85 -28.91 -4.39
C LEU A 689 13.91 -29.08 -5.59
N SER A 690 13.10 -30.14 -5.61
CA SER A 690 12.09 -30.35 -6.65
C SER A 690 10.94 -29.34 -6.57
N PHE A 691 10.44 -29.03 -5.37
CA PHE A 691 9.42 -28.01 -5.16
C PHE A 691 9.93 -26.58 -5.44
N ALA A 692 11.23 -26.35 -5.38
CA ALA A 692 11.83 -25.06 -5.76
C ALA A 692 12.03 -24.92 -7.29
N SER A 693 11.89 -26.01 -8.05
CA SER A 693 12.13 -26.08 -9.49
C SER A 693 10.84 -26.10 -10.33
N VAL A 694 9.68 -26.29 -9.70
CA VAL A 694 8.32 -26.23 -10.26
C VAL A 694 7.63 -25.01 -9.68
#